data_AF-A0A9D9E0H4-F1
#
_entry.id   AF-A0A9D9E0H4-F1
#
_cell.length_a   1.000
_cell.length_b   1.000
_cell.length_c   1.000
_cell.angle_alpha   90.00
_cell.angle_beta   90.00
_cell.angle_gamma   90.00
#
_symmetry.space_group_name_H-M   'P 1'
#
loop_
_entity.id
_entity.type
_entity.pdbx_description
1 polymer ?
#
loop_
_entity_poly.entity_id
_entity_poly.type
_entity_poly.pdbx_seq_one_letter_code
_entity_poly.pdbx_strand_id
1 'polypeptide(L)'
;MQQLRYPIEQGNSLSHWLYSGIEEQPVDSPAQSFYAPINLGEAYVQIVYPVRKYFLSHHDVAKTVLYNGPYPKAWFPFEDSKVNFSTARPTPTFMWTNLKSTVTVPESGNYPFSIATCGAIKLWVDGEEVITYAPYDRNIPHTKEFSIELTTGAHIFQLYMDELAERDAFFYFDFIYHGSNTIEQSFETTADENDAKEAERFLESLSLTCFTYCFGGIEADFDTSMLSHSLVMSVKGIGDDKTFTVEPGMSHLKLAEGFSDTASSKACFSATVGNLVIERKILYNTAPVYMTELPIHSSIEERKREALQFAALHGDALMHQAMALMSIENRISERCRSYIERSLSMIERKEDCADFVMAPLLWSMKKDKALYPEDLYERAKSAVLNFRYWIDEKGSDSMWYFSENHAFLFHTSQYLAGILFPDERFAVSGRKGSEQRKIGKANLMTWFRNFSLYHYAEWNSATYFPVDLIGLFSLYSAAEDEDIIKKTIDALDYTFRIIRDNTFKGIMTASFGRAYEGTVKAKELNEPSFLSYIAFGEGHATKHNRASILFSLSSYIPPYSMIEPLNDGEIRTTVTVQGLAPVWTYRAETKYWSLSSAEEFKPFQHGHQQHIMDCTFGAEAPFFINHPGERAYSGENRPAYWAGNGTVPLIIQYKGLAIMIFSTEEKEVVKYIHAYFPTWFYDEWSVEDHYVFASSKDGYLGVYFSSNPHLVTWGMNRGREIIADGEKQMCIVRLSDRAECGSFAHFKELFKSMAISYDSDSDSASADDFSYGILEAGRNKIPTLNGEFYDWRYASGYERLTEQTEAH
;
A
#
# COMPACT_ATOMS: atom_id res chain seq x y z
N MET A 1 2.62 -28.15 33.36
CA MET A 1 2.48 -27.11 32.31
C MET A 1 1.14 -26.44 32.54
N GLN A 2 1.10 -25.11 32.44
CA GLN A 2 -0.13 -24.34 32.48
C GLN A 2 -0.84 -24.40 31.12
N GLN A 3 -2.08 -23.90 31.06
CA GLN A 3 -2.87 -23.79 29.84
C GLN A 3 -3.34 -22.34 29.73
N LEU A 4 -3.10 -21.72 28.57
CA LEU A 4 -3.63 -20.38 28.28
C LEU A 4 -4.99 -20.56 27.59
N ARG A 5 -6.08 -20.11 28.22
CA ARG A 5 -7.46 -20.44 27.79
C ARG A 5 -8.23 -19.24 27.25
N TYR A 6 -8.98 -19.48 26.18
CA TYR A 6 -9.81 -18.49 25.51
C TYR A 6 -11.19 -19.07 25.18
N PRO A 7 -12.29 -18.42 25.56
CA PRO A 7 -13.63 -18.84 25.12
C PRO A 7 -13.81 -18.56 23.63
N ILE A 8 -14.47 -19.48 22.93
CA ILE A 8 -14.85 -19.35 21.52
C ILE A 8 -16.37 -19.45 21.45
N GLU A 9 -16.99 -18.39 20.94
CA GLU A 9 -18.44 -18.28 20.72
C GLU A 9 -18.78 -18.52 19.25
N GLN A 10 -20.07 -18.62 18.95
CA GLN A 10 -20.56 -18.77 17.58
C GLN A 10 -20.05 -17.62 16.70
N GLY A 11 -19.47 -17.96 15.54
CA GLY A 11 -18.93 -17.01 14.58
C GLY A 11 -17.50 -16.56 14.86
N ASN A 12 -16.90 -16.96 15.99
CA ASN A 12 -15.51 -16.60 16.30
C ASN A 12 -14.52 -17.61 15.72
N SER A 13 -13.34 -17.11 15.35
CA SER A 13 -12.23 -17.92 14.84
C SER A 13 -11.44 -18.57 15.98
N LEU A 14 -10.99 -19.80 15.76
CA LEU A 14 -9.94 -20.45 16.53
C LEU A 14 -8.63 -19.77 16.15
N SER A 15 -8.25 -18.75 16.91
CA SER A 15 -7.18 -17.81 16.54
C SER A 15 -5.92 -17.91 17.40
N HIS A 16 -5.88 -18.81 18.39
CA HIS A 16 -4.73 -18.99 19.29
C HIS A 16 -4.00 -20.32 19.07
N TRP A 17 -2.80 -20.26 18.47
CA TRP A 17 -2.07 -21.45 18.03
C TRP A 17 -0.60 -21.42 18.40
N LEU A 18 -0.05 -22.56 18.83
CA LEU A 18 1.38 -22.79 18.78
C LEU A 18 1.78 -23.20 17.36
N TYR A 19 2.97 -22.83 16.88
CA TYR A 19 3.44 -23.19 15.55
C TYR A 19 4.95 -23.50 15.48
N SER A 20 5.34 -24.30 14.49
CA SER A 20 6.72 -24.77 14.27
C SER A 20 7.69 -23.69 13.76
N GLY A 21 7.16 -22.56 13.28
CA GLY A 21 7.85 -21.63 12.40
C GLY A 21 7.54 -21.90 10.93
N ILE A 22 7.81 -20.91 10.08
CA ILE A 22 7.61 -21.02 8.63
C ILE A 22 8.88 -21.62 8.04
N GLU A 23 8.73 -22.74 7.34
CA GLU A 23 9.76 -23.33 6.50
C GLU A 23 9.53 -22.91 5.05
N GLU A 24 10.61 -22.79 4.28
CA GLU A 24 10.55 -22.36 2.89
C GLU A 24 11.55 -23.09 2.00
N GLN A 25 11.17 -23.34 0.75
CA GLN A 25 12.00 -23.97 -0.26
C GLN A 25 11.77 -23.30 -1.63
N PRO A 26 12.82 -22.87 -2.36
CA PRO A 26 12.67 -22.40 -3.73
C PRO A 26 12.05 -23.48 -4.63
N VAL A 27 11.18 -23.06 -5.56
CA VAL A 27 10.52 -23.96 -6.51
C VAL A 27 10.94 -23.60 -7.93
N ASP A 28 11.52 -24.57 -8.62
CA ASP A 28 11.81 -24.48 -10.05
C ASP A 28 10.80 -25.31 -10.86
N SER A 29 10.57 -24.89 -12.10
CA SER A 29 9.79 -25.64 -13.08
C SER A 29 10.51 -25.68 -14.42
N PRO A 30 10.19 -26.62 -15.32
CA PRO A 30 10.60 -26.52 -16.72
C PRO A 30 10.17 -25.17 -17.30
N ALA A 31 11.09 -24.50 -18.00
CA ALA A 31 10.83 -23.18 -18.58
C ALA A 31 9.77 -23.24 -19.68
N GLN A 32 8.73 -22.41 -19.56
CA GLN A 32 7.63 -22.33 -20.51
C GLN A 32 7.27 -20.87 -20.81
N SER A 33 6.76 -20.61 -22.00
CA SER A 33 6.10 -19.35 -22.33
C SER A 33 4.61 -19.46 -22.06
N PHE A 34 3.96 -18.32 -21.87
CA PHE A 34 2.51 -18.25 -21.71
C PHE A 34 2.02 -16.88 -22.19
N TYR A 35 0.70 -16.72 -22.22
CA TYR A 35 0.06 -15.47 -22.60
C TYR A 35 -0.80 -14.97 -21.45
N ALA A 36 -0.71 -13.67 -21.19
CA ALA A 36 -1.70 -12.91 -20.46
C ALA A 36 -1.71 -11.47 -20.99
N PRO A 37 -2.88 -10.84 -21.07
CA PRO A 37 -3.00 -9.47 -21.55
C PRO A 37 -2.37 -8.48 -20.55
N ILE A 38 -1.96 -7.32 -21.06
CA ILE A 38 -1.61 -6.19 -20.19
C ILE A 38 -2.90 -5.68 -19.55
N ASN A 39 -2.91 -5.60 -18.22
CA ASN A 39 -3.96 -5.00 -17.45
C ASN A 39 -3.86 -3.48 -17.56
N LEU A 40 -4.81 -2.89 -18.28
CA LEU A 40 -4.97 -1.43 -18.44
C LEU A 40 -6.06 -0.87 -17.50
N GLY A 41 -6.46 -1.63 -16.49
CA GLY A 41 -7.43 -1.22 -15.48
C GLY A 41 -6.93 -1.42 -14.05
N GLU A 42 -7.66 -0.82 -13.12
CA GLU A 42 -7.27 -0.70 -11.71
C GLU A 42 -7.53 -1.94 -10.85
N ALA A 43 -8.14 -2.97 -11.44
CA ALA A 43 -8.57 -4.16 -10.72
C ALA A 43 -7.44 -5.19 -10.61
N TYR A 44 -7.57 -6.07 -9.60
CA TYR A 44 -6.75 -7.27 -9.49
C TYR A 44 -6.96 -8.19 -10.70
N VAL A 45 -5.87 -8.81 -11.18
CA VAL A 45 -5.91 -9.80 -12.25
C VAL A 45 -5.24 -11.08 -11.78
N GLN A 46 -5.96 -12.20 -11.93
CA GLN A 46 -5.44 -13.52 -11.59
C GLN A 46 -4.55 -14.05 -12.71
N ILE A 47 -3.32 -14.42 -12.38
CA ILE A 47 -2.35 -15.03 -13.30
C ILE A 47 -1.89 -16.36 -12.73
N VAL A 48 -1.98 -17.41 -13.57
CA VAL A 48 -1.44 -18.73 -13.24
C VAL A 48 -0.14 -18.93 -14.00
N TYR A 49 0.99 -18.78 -13.30
CA TYR A 49 2.31 -18.98 -13.87
C TYR A 49 2.58 -20.47 -14.17
N PRO A 50 3.52 -20.76 -15.10
CA PRO A 50 3.96 -22.13 -15.35
C PRO A 50 4.44 -22.88 -14.10
N VAL A 51 5.09 -22.17 -13.18
CA VAL A 51 5.60 -22.76 -11.93
C VAL A 51 4.48 -23.26 -11.02
N ARG A 52 3.36 -22.53 -10.88
CA ARG A 52 2.19 -23.05 -10.17
C ARG A 52 1.60 -24.29 -10.82
N LYS A 53 1.44 -24.31 -12.15
CA LYS A 53 0.95 -25.51 -12.85
C LYS A 53 1.82 -26.73 -12.60
N TYR A 54 3.14 -26.52 -12.60
CA TYR A 54 4.12 -27.56 -12.31
C TYR A 54 4.04 -28.02 -10.85
N PHE A 55 4.00 -27.08 -9.90
CA PHE A 55 3.86 -27.37 -8.48
C PHE A 55 2.61 -28.22 -8.21
N LEU A 56 1.45 -27.80 -8.71
CA LEU A 56 0.17 -28.51 -8.49
C LEU A 56 0.12 -29.91 -9.11
N SER A 57 0.95 -30.23 -10.10
CA SER A 57 1.02 -31.59 -10.66
C SER A 57 2.00 -32.51 -9.93
N HIS A 58 2.85 -31.98 -9.03
CA HIS A 58 3.88 -32.75 -8.32
C HIS A 58 3.72 -32.71 -6.80
N HIS A 59 3.04 -31.71 -6.27
CA HIS A 59 2.75 -31.55 -4.86
C HIS A 59 1.40 -32.18 -4.51
N ASP A 60 1.37 -32.89 -3.39
CA ASP A 60 0.19 -33.59 -2.91
C ASP A 60 0.15 -33.55 -1.38
N VAL A 61 -0.66 -32.63 -0.86
CA VAL A 61 -0.83 -32.42 0.58
C VAL A 61 -1.39 -33.66 1.29
N ALA A 62 -2.04 -34.59 0.58
CA ALA A 62 -2.53 -35.81 1.20
C ALA A 62 -1.39 -36.69 1.73
N LYS A 63 -0.17 -36.56 1.18
CA LYS A 63 1.04 -37.27 1.64
C LYS A 63 1.65 -36.66 2.90
N THR A 64 1.24 -35.47 3.31
CA THR A 64 1.69 -34.85 4.55
C THR A 64 1.28 -35.72 5.73
N VAL A 65 2.25 -35.99 6.60
CA VAL A 65 2.09 -36.79 7.83
C VAL A 65 1.97 -35.87 9.05
N LEU A 66 1.36 -36.39 10.11
CA LEU A 66 1.22 -35.68 11.38
C LEU A 66 2.59 -35.24 11.93
N TYR A 67 2.74 -33.95 12.21
CA TYR A 67 3.97 -33.39 12.76
C TYR A 67 4.09 -33.66 14.27
N ASN A 68 5.18 -34.33 14.65
CA ASN A 68 5.49 -34.72 16.04
C ASN A 68 6.64 -33.91 16.66
N GLY A 69 7.09 -32.84 15.98
CA GLY A 69 8.16 -31.97 16.48
C GLY A 69 7.67 -30.89 17.45
N PRO A 70 8.57 -30.00 17.90
CA PRO A 70 8.23 -28.92 18.82
C PRO A 70 7.47 -27.78 18.10
N TYR A 71 6.65 -27.06 18.86
CA TYR A 71 5.96 -25.83 18.44
C TYR A 71 6.48 -24.64 19.26
N PRO A 72 7.64 -24.07 18.91
CA PRO A 72 8.35 -23.11 19.78
C PRO A 72 7.78 -21.69 19.76
N LYS A 73 6.83 -21.39 18.87
CA LYS A 73 6.25 -20.04 18.72
C LYS A 73 4.75 -20.08 18.99
N ALA A 74 4.18 -18.95 19.39
CA ALA A 74 2.76 -18.77 19.60
C ALA A 74 2.24 -17.64 18.70
N TRP A 75 1.04 -17.82 18.15
CA TRP A 75 0.31 -16.82 17.39
C TRP A 75 -0.75 -16.18 18.28
N PHE A 76 -0.77 -14.86 18.27
CA PHE A 76 -1.77 -14.03 18.95
C PHE A 76 -2.47 -13.16 17.91
N PRO A 77 -3.81 -13.16 17.87
CA PRO A 77 -4.59 -12.53 16.81
C PRO A 77 -4.53 -11.00 16.82
N PHE A 78 -4.53 -10.40 18.02
CA PHE A 78 -4.82 -8.99 18.22
C PHE A 78 -6.10 -8.57 17.46
N GLU A 79 -6.00 -7.69 16.47
CA GLU A 79 -7.14 -7.24 15.66
C GLU A 79 -7.55 -8.21 14.52
N ASP A 80 -6.67 -9.13 14.11
CA ASP A 80 -6.94 -10.07 13.01
C ASP A 80 -7.50 -11.39 13.57
N SER A 81 -8.65 -11.84 13.07
CA SER A 81 -9.20 -13.14 13.47
C SER A 81 -8.45 -14.32 12.86
N LYS A 82 -7.64 -14.07 11.83
CA LYS A 82 -6.92 -15.07 11.04
C LYS A 82 -5.57 -15.40 11.67
N VAL A 83 -5.09 -16.60 11.38
CA VAL A 83 -3.66 -16.92 11.53
C VAL A 83 -2.97 -16.57 10.23
N ASN A 84 -2.17 -15.50 10.23
CA ASN A 84 -1.77 -14.81 9.01
C ASN A 84 -0.24 -14.65 8.87
N PHE A 85 0.34 -15.46 7.99
CA PHE A 85 1.76 -15.44 7.64
C PHE A 85 2.02 -14.84 6.25
N SER A 86 1.06 -14.07 5.72
CA SER A 86 1.13 -13.49 4.38
C SER A 86 2.38 -12.63 4.21
N THR A 87 3.03 -12.78 3.05
CA THR A 87 4.35 -12.18 2.81
C THR A 87 4.65 -12.16 1.31
N ALA A 88 5.60 -11.32 0.90
CA ALA A 88 6.12 -11.33 -0.46
C ALA A 88 7.38 -12.21 -0.58
N ARG A 89 7.51 -12.91 -1.70
CA ARG A 89 8.73 -13.63 -2.11
C ARG A 89 9.11 -13.21 -3.53
N PRO A 90 10.35 -12.74 -3.76
CA PRO A 90 10.76 -12.23 -5.06
C PRO A 90 10.88 -13.35 -6.11
N THR A 91 10.97 -14.61 -5.69
CA THR A 91 11.02 -15.79 -6.55
C THR A 91 10.03 -16.85 -6.08
N PRO A 92 9.59 -17.77 -6.97
CA PRO A 92 8.69 -18.86 -6.58
C PRO A 92 9.23 -19.66 -5.39
N THR A 93 8.46 -19.72 -4.32
CA THR A 93 8.89 -20.30 -3.04
C THR A 93 7.75 -21.09 -2.41
N PHE A 94 7.96 -22.37 -2.17
CA PHE A 94 7.04 -23.20 -1.39
C PHE A 94 7.24 -22.89 0.09
N MET A 95 6.15 -22.64 0.82
CA MET A 95 6.18 -22.32 2.24
C MET A 95 5.20 -23.23 2.99
N TRP A 96 5.58 -23.65 4.19
CA TRP A 96 4.68 -24.44 5.05
C TRP A 96 4.95 -24.19 6.53
N THR A 97 3.96 -24.53 7.35
CA THR A 97 4.10 -24.55 8.82
C THR A 97 3.14 -25.57 9.44
N ASN A 98 3.43 -25.96 10.68
CA ASN A 98 2.60 -26.84 11.49
C ASN A 98 2.13 -26.08 12.73
N LEU A 99 0.86 -26.24 13.08
CA LEU A 99 0.21 -25.59 14.20
C LEU A 99 -0.45 -26.59 15.13
N LYS A 100 -0.51 -26.24 16.42
CA LYS A 100 -1.17 -27.04 17.46
C LYS A 100 -1.98 -26.13 18.38
N SER A 101 -3.19 -26.58 18.71
CA SER A 101 -4.05 -25.99 19.73
C SER A 101 -4.88 -27.11 20.38
N THR A 102 -5.50 -26.83 21.50
CA THR A 102 -6.41 -27.74 22.21
C THR A 102 -7.78 -27.09 22.24
N VAL A 103 -8.82 -27.87 21.94
CA VAL A 103 -10.21 -27.42 22.01
C VAL A 103 -10.95 -28.29 23.03
N THR A 104 -11.51 -27.64 24.05
CA THR A 104 -12.31 -28.29 25.09
C THR A 104 -13.78 -28.02 24.83
N VAL A 105 -14.56 -29.10 24.76
CA VAL A 105 -16.00 -29.03 24.51
C VAL A 105 -16.80 -29.48 25.74
N PRO A 106 -17.93 -28.82 26.04
CA PRO A 106 -18.69 -29.06 27.27
C PRO A 106 -19.53 -30.36 27.20
N GLU A 107 -19.95 -30.78 26.01
CA GLU A 107 -20.80 -31.95 25.80
C GLU A 107 -20.37 -32.74 24.56
N SER A 108 -20.54 -34.07 24.59
CA SER A 108 -20.31 -34.89 23.41
C SER A 108 -21.31 -34.54 22.32
N GLY A 109 -20.85 -34.36 21.09
CA GLY A 109 -21.72 -34.07 19.95
C GLY A 109 -20.96 -33.64 18.72
N ASN A 110 -21.72 -33.17 17.73
CA ASN A 110 -21.19 -32.73 16.45
C ASN A 110 -20.98 -31.21 16.44
N TYR A 111 -19.74 -30.78 16.26
CA TYR A 111 -19.35 -29.36 16.30
C TYR A 111 -19.10 -28.84 14.89
N PRO A 112 -19.87 -27.84 14.40
CA PRO A 112 -19.72 -27.32 13.05
C PRO A 112 -18.65 -26.24 12.97
N PHE A 113 -17.83 -26.30 11.91
CA PHE A 113 -16.77 -25.34 11.62
C PHE A 113 -16.71 -25.01 10.13
N SER A 114 -16.07 -23.88 9.82
CA SER A 114 -15.59 -23.59 8.47
C SER A 114 -14.12 -23.19 8.51
N ILE A 115 -13.37 -23.55 7.46
CA ILE A 115 -12.00 -23.10 7.30
C ILE A 115 -11.77 -22.47 5.93
N ALA A 116 -11.22 -21.26 5.90
CA ALA A 116 -10.88 -20.53 4.69
C ALA A 116 -9.36 -20.45 4.49
N THR A 117 -8.87 -20.67 3.27
CA THR A 117 -7.44 -20.51 2.91
C THR A 117 -7.27 -20.35 1.40
N CYS A 118 -6.11 -19.82 0.98
CA CYS A 118 -5.72 -19.77 -0.44
C CYS A 118 -4.97 -21.05 -0.88
N GLY A 119 -4.14 -21.60 0.01
CA GLY A 119 -3.22 -22.70 -0.26
C GLY A 119 -3.83 -24.07 0.06
N ALA A 120 -3.16 -24.86 0.89
CA ALA A 120 -3.75 -26.08 1.45
C ALA A 120 -3.62 -26.18 2.96
N ILE A 121 -4.53 -26.97 3.53
CA ILE A 121 -4.61 -27.31 4.94
C ILE A 121 -4.87 -28.80 5.09
N LYS A 122 -4.25 -29.38 6.12
CA LYS A 122 -4.56 -30.71 6.60
C LYS A 122 -4.70 -30.69 8.12
N LEU A 123 -5.84 -31.16 8.65
CA LEU A 123 -6.17 -31.14 10.08
C LEU A 123 -6.29 -32.56 10.62
N TRP A 124 -5.66 -32.79 11.76
CA TRP A 124 -5.84 -33.95 12.60
C TRP A 124 -6.44 -33.55 13.94
N VAL A 125 -7.31 -34.40 14.46
CA VAL A 125 -7.90 -34.29 15.79
C VAL A 125 -7.60 -35.56 16.55
N ASP A 126 -6.90 -35.44 17.67
CA ASP A 126 -6.42 -36.57 18.49
C ASP A 126 -5.64 -37.62 17.68
N GLY A 127 -4.91 -37.18 16.66
CA GLY A 127 -4.10 -38.01 15.79
C GLY A 127 -4.85 -38.60 14.59
N GLU A 128 -6.17 -38.49 14.53
CA GLU A 128 -6.98 -38.94 13.40
C GLU A 128 -7.19 -37.82 12.38
N GLU A 129 -7.05 -38.13 11.09
CA GLU A 129 -7.25 -37.15 10.02
C GLU A 129 -8.74 -36.78 9.90
N VAL A 130 -9.05 -35.49 10.00
CA VAL A 130 -10.42 -34.98 9.89
C VAL A 130 -10.68 -34.37 8.51
N ILE A 131 -9.74 -33.58 8.01
CA ILE A 131 -9.90 -32.87 6.74
C ILE A 131 -8.56 -32.67 6.04
N THR A 132 -8.54 -32.98 4.75
CA THR A 132 -7.57 -32.47 3.78
C THR A 132 -8.30 -31.50 2.84
N TYR A 133 -7.77 -30.30 2.63
CA TYR A 133 -8.37 -29.26 1.80
C TYR A 133 -7.28 -28.46 1.08
N ALA A 134 -7.37 -28.34 -0.24
CA ALA A 134 -6.29 -27.84 -1.07
C ALA A 134 -6.79 -27.03 -2.28
N PRO A 135 -7.43 -25.86 -2.07
CA PRO A 135 -7.90 -25.02 -3.16
C PRO A 135 -6.77 -24.51 -4.07
N TYR A 136 -5.63 -24.10 -3.49
CA TYR A 136 -4.46 -23.56 -4.20
C TYR A 136 -4.75 -22.46 -5.24
N ASP A 137 -5.74 -21.62 -4.98
CA ASP A 137 -6.05 -20.48 -5.84
C ASP A 137 -5.30 -19.25 -5.34
N ARG A 138 -4.37 -18.76 -6.17
CA ARG A 138 -3.39 -17.74 -5.76
C ARG A 138 -4.10 -16.49 -5.22
N ASN A 139 -3.91 -16.20 -3.94
CA ASN A 139 -4.48 -15.05 -3.22
C ASN A 139 -6.01 -14.96 -3.25
N ILE A 140 -6.72 -16.03 -3.63
CA ILE A 140 -8.17 -16.10 -3.60
C ILE A 140 -8.55 -17.13 -2.53
N PRO A 141 -9.10 -16.68 -1.38
CA PRO A 141 -9.47 -17.61 -0.32
C PRO A 141 -10.71 -18.41 -0.73
N HIS A 142 -10.68 -19.71 -0.43
CA HIS A 142 -11.84 -20.59 -0.56
C HIS A 142 -12.18 -21.16 0.81
N THR A 143 -13.49 -21.34 1.08
CA THR A 143 -14.00 -21.83 2.36
C THR A 143 -14.52 -23.25 2.23
N LYS A 144 -14.23 -24.09 3.22
CA LYS A 144 -14.81 -25.42 3.38
C LYS A 144 -15.48 -25.56 4.73
N GLU A 145 -16.76 -25.89 4.71
CA GLU A 145 -17.54 -26.24 5.90
C GLU A 145 -17.42 -27.73 6.22
N PHE A 146 -17.38 -28.06 7.51
CA PHE A 146 -17.32 -29.44 7.99
C PHE A 146 -17.81 -29.51 9.44
N SER A 147 -17.94 -30.72 9.98
CA SER A 147 -18.24 -30.90 11.40
C SER A 147 -17.41 -32.03 11.98
N ILE A 148 -17.11 -31.93 13.27
CA ILE A 148 -16.27 -32.87 14.00
C ILE A 148 -17.09 -33.46 15.13
N GLU A 149 -17.19 -34.79 15.18
CA GLU A 149 -17.75 -35.50 16.32
C GLU A 149 -16.72 -35.50 17.45
N LEU A 150 -17.03 -34.82 18.55
CA LEU A 150 -16.16 -34.65 19.71
C LEU A 150 -16.85 -35.22 20.96
N THR A 151 -16.06 -35.78 21.87
CA THR A 151 -16.55 -36.22 23.18
C THR A 151 -16.42 -35.10 24.20
N THR A 152 -17.18 -35.11 25.29
CA THR A 152 -16.94 -34.16 26.39
C THR A 152 -15.48 -34.17 26.84
N GLY A 153 -14.83 -33.01 26.84
CA GLY A 153 -13.43 -32.86 27.27
C GLY A 153 -12.54 -32.18 26.23
N ALA A 154 -11.22 -32.31 26.44
CA ALA A 154 -10.20 -31.66 25.64
C ALA A 154 -9.74 -32.54 24.47
N HIS A 155 -9.62 -31.92 23.30
CA HIS A 155 -9.21 -32.52 22.04
C HIS A 155 -8.02 -31.77 21.45
N ILE A 156 -7.03 -32.48 20.93
CA ILE A 156 -5.82 -31.87 20.34
C ILE A 156 -6.06 -31.65 18.86
N PHE A 157 -6.03 -30.39 18.42
CA PHE A 157 -6.08 -30.00 17.03
C PHE A 157 -4.66 -29.74 16.52
N GLN A 158 -4.25 -30.47 15.48
CA GLN A 158 -2.96 -30.29 14.80
C GLN A 158 -3.22 -29.99 13.33
N LEU A 159 -2.68 -28.87 12.85
CA LEU A 159 -2.96 -28.35 11.53
C LEU A 159 -1.66 -28.16 10.77
N TYR A 160 -1.56 -28.71 9.58
CA TYR A 160 -0.55 -28.37 8.59
C TYR A 160 -1.15 -27.38 7.60
N MET A 161 -0.38 -26.37 7.20
CA MET A 161 -0.74 -25.50 6.09
C MET A 161 0.46 -25.23 5.18
N ASP A 162 0.20 -25.06 3.89
CA ASP A 162 1.20 -24.70 2.91
C ASP A 162 0.66 -23.76 1.81
N GLU A 163 1.57 -23.14 1.07
CA GLU A 163 1.27 -22.33 -0.12
C GLU A 163 2.51 -22.24 -1.02
N LEU A 164 2.29 -22.04 -2.32
CA LEU A 164 3.31 -21.58 -3.25
C LEU A 164 3.27 -20.05 -3.34
N ALA A 165 4.27 -19.37 -2.78
CA ALA A 165 4.44 -17.93 -2.94
C ALA A 165 4.98 -17.58 -4.34
N GLU A 166 4.24 -16.74 -5.05
CA GLU A 166 4.64 -16.17 -6.35
C GLU A 166 4.46 -14.65 -6.24
N ARG A 167 5.54 -13.92 -5.89
CA ARG A 167 5.46 -12.50 -5.51
C ARG A 167 4.68 -12.30 -4.21
N ASP A 168 3.50 -11.69 -4.24
CA ASP A 168 2.63 -11.52 -3.07
C ASP A 168 1.89 -12.84 -2.80
N ALA A 169 1.97 -13.32 -1.56
CA ALA A 169 1.37 -14.58 -1.15
C ALA A 169 0.50 -14.37 0.10
N PHE A 170 -0.80 -14.65 -0.05
CA PHE A 170 -1.73 -14.77 1.06
C PHE A 170 -1.59 -16.15 1.70
N PHE A 171 -0.77 -16.21 2.74
CA PHE A 171 -0.46 -17.44 3.46
C PHE A 171 -1.12 -17.38 4.84
N TYR A 172 -2.42 -17.66 4.87
CA TYR A 172 -3.22 -17.60 6.10
C TYR A 172 -4.32 -18.67 6.11
N PHE A 173 -4.93 -18.85 7.28
CA PHE A 173 -6.23 -19.49 7.39
C PHE A 173 -7.17 -18.74 8.34
N ASP A 174 -8.47 -18.88 8.10
CA ASP A 174 -9.54 -18.44 9.00
C ASP A 174 -10.38 -19.65 9.42
N PHE A 175 -10.34 -20.04 10.69
CA PHE A 175 -10.96 -21.27 11.18
C PHE A 175 -12.11 -20.92 12.14
N ILE A 176 -13.32 -20.81 11.63
CA ILE A 176 -14.49 -20.28 12.33
C ILE A 176 -15.34 -21.41 12.92
N TYR A 177 -15.77 -21.23 14.18
CA TYR A 177 -16.74 -22.10 14.83
C TYR A 177 -18.17 -21.60 14.62
N HIS A 178 -19.10 -22.49 14.23
CA HIS A 178 -20.49 -22.13 13.92
C HIS A 178 -21.53 -22.68 14.90
N GLY A 179 -21.08 -23.37 15.95
CA GLY A 179 -22.00 -24.00 16.90
C GLY A 179 -22.53 -23.02 17.96
N SER A 180 -23.64 -23.38 18.58
CA SER A 180 -24.34 -22.53 19.56
C SER A 180 -23.77 -22.55 20.97
N ASN A 181 -22.97 -23.56 21.31
CA ASN A 181 -22.39 -23.73 22.63
C ASN A 181 -21.02 -23.05 22.70
N THR A 182 -20.72 -22.31 23.75
CA THR A 182 -19.35 -21.83 23.97
C THR A 182 -18.40 -23.01 24.17
N ILE A 183 -17.33 -23.04 23.38
CA ILE A 183 -16.21 -23.98 23.54
C ILE A 183 -14.98 -23.21 24.04
N GLU A 184 -13.95 -23.92 24.51
CA GLU A 184 -12.71 -23.30 24.98
C GLU A 184 -11.54 -23.70 24.08
N GLN A 185 -10.76 -22.74 23.61
CA GLN A 185 -9.47 -22.96 22.96
C GLN A 185 -8.35 -22.77 24.00
N SER A 186 -7.33 -23.63 23.98
CA SER A 186 -6.15 -23.48 24.82
C SER A 186 -4.88 -24.02 24.17
N PHE A 187 -3.72 -23.66 24.72
CA PHE A 187 -2.47 -24.34 24.42
C PHE A 187 -1.53 -24.41 25.64
N GLU A 188 -0.64 -25.41 25.61
CA GLU A 188 0.31 -25.68 26.69
C GLU A 188 1.40 -24.60 26.78
N THR A 189 1.65 -24.11 27.99
CA THR A 189 2.68 -23.12 28.25
C THR A 189 3.33 -23.29 29.63
N THR A 190 4.51 -22.71 29.83
CA THR A 190 5.12 -22.51 31.15
C THR A 190 4.85 -21.11 31.72
N ALA A 191 4.25 -20.22 30.93
CA ALA A 191 3.78 -18.91 31.39
C ALA A 191 2.63 -19.07 32.39
N ASP A 192 2.49 -18.10 33.30
CA ASP A 192 1.25 -17.96 34.04
C ASP A 192 0.14 -17.46 33.12
N GLU A 193 -1.06 -17.99 33.29
CA GLU A 193 -2.21 -17.62 32.45
C GLU A 193 -2.55 -16.12 32.56
N ASN A 194 -2.48 -15.55 33.76
CA ASN A 194 -2.78 -14.13 33.95
C ASN A 194 -1.66 -13.28 33.36
N ASP A 195 -0.39 -13.58 33.67
CA ASP A 195 0.75 -12.81 33.17
C ASP A 195 0.79 -12.78 31.62
N ALA A 196 0.43 -13.89 30.96
CA ALA A 196 0.35 -13.95 29.50
C ALA A 196 -0.78 -13.06 28.94
N LYS A 197 -1.98 -13.09 29.55
CA LYS A 197 -3.11 -12.23 29.17
C LYS A 197 -2.84 -10.76 29.45
N GLU A 198 -2.16 -10.44 30.55
CA GLU A 198 -1.72 -9.09 30.88
C GLU A 198 -0.71 -8.57 29.86
N ALA A 199 0.26 -9.40 29.45
CA ALA A 199 1.24 -9.04 28.42
C ALA A 199 0.60 -8.84 27.04
N GLU A 200 -0.34 -9.70 26.64
CA GLU A 200 -1.14 -9.52 25.42
C GLU A 200 -1.90 -8.19 25.43
N ARG A 201 -2.66 -7.92 26.51
CA ARG A 201 -3.42 -6.68 26.69
C ARG A 201 -2.53 -5.42 26.76
N PHE A 202 -1.36 -5.53 27.39
CA PHE A 202 -0.37 -4.46 27.40
C PHE A 202 0.09 -4.13 25.98
N LEU A 203 0.46 -5.15 25.19
CA LEU A 203 0.86 -4.94 23.80
C LEU A 203 -0.29 -4.37 22.95
N GLU A 204 -1.54 -4.76 23.22
CA GLU A 204 -2.71 -4.15 22.57
C GLU A 204 -2.85 -2.65 22.83
N SER A 205 -2.51 -2.21 24.04
CA SER A 205 -2.60 -0.80 24.43
C SER A 205 -1.55 0.11 23.79
N LEU A 206 -0.47 -0.47 23.24
CA LEU A 206 0.66 0.27 22.69
C LEU A 206 0.24 1.19 21.55
N SER A 207 0.66 2.45 21.64
CA SER A 207 0.54 3.45 20.58
C SER A 207 1.81 4.25 20.47
N LEU A 208 2.31 4.45 19.26
CA LEU A 208 3.41 5.39 19.03
C LEU A 208 2.89 6.82 19.11
N THR A 209 3.60 7.76 19.73
CA THR A 209 3.08 9.14 19.95
C THR A 209 2.85 9.91 18.65
N CYS A 210 3.60 9.56 17.60
CA CYS A 210 3.39 10.03 16.24
C CYS A 210 3.41 8.86 15.25
N PHE A 211 3.00 9.11 14.01
CA PHE A 211 3.18 8.18 12.89
C PHE A 211 4.41 8.52 12.05
N THR A 212 4.65 9.80 11.77
CA THR A 212 5.85 10.28 11.06
C THR A 212 6.70 11.15 11.99
N TYR A 213 7.92 10.71 12.28
CA TYR A 213 8.84 11.40 13.18
C TYR A 213 9.81 12.27 12.38
N CYS A 214 9.69 13.60 12.51
CA CYS A 214 10.57 14.57 11.84
C CYS A 214 11.69 15.11 12.74
N PHE A 215 11.43 15.19 14.05
CA PHE A 215 12.35 15.65 15.08
C PHE A 215 12.15 14.85 16.36
N GLY A 216 13.15 14.90 17.26
CA GLY A 216 13.07 14.26 18.57
C GLY A 216 13.26 12.75 18.55
N GLY A 217 12.71 12.09 19.57
CA GLY A 217 12.80 10.64 19.76
C GLY A 217 11.54 9.91 19.32
N ILE A 218 11.68 8.61 19.05
CA ILE A 218 10.52 7.73 18.87
C ILE A 218 10.02 7.34 20.25
N GLU A 219 8.75 7.56 20.51
CA GLU A 219 8.12 7.39 21.82
C GLU A 219 6.85 6.54 21.70
N ALA A 220 6.54 5.81 22.76
CA ALA A 220 5.35 4.99 22.86
C ALA A 220 4.59 5.28 24.14
N ASP A 221 3.27 5.41 24.01
CA ASP A 221 2.32 5.39 25.11
C ASP A 221 1.69 4.00 25.22
N PHE A 222 1.29 3.63 26.43
CA PHE A 222 0.65 2.35 26.72
C PHE A 222 -0.08 2.41 28.06
N ASP A 223 -0.90 1.40 28.32
CA ASP A 223 -1.65 1.23 29.56
C ASP A 223 -1.03 0.11 30.41
N THR A 224 -0.47 0.47 31.57
CA THR A 224 0.05 -0.50 32.55
C THR A 224 -0.90 -0.77 33.70
N SER A 225 -2.12 -0.21 33.69
CA SER A 225 -3.11 -0.46 34.75
C SER A 225 -3.49 -1.94 34.87
N MET A 226 -3.26 -2.70 33.80
CA MET A 226 -3.48 -4.14 33.71
C MET A 226 -2.29 -4.99 34.17
N LEU A 227 -1.10 -4.40 34.39
CA LEU A 227 0.09 -5.16 34.79
C LEU A 227 0.14 -5.36 36.30
N SER A 228 0.14 -6.61 36.75
CA SER A 228 0.30 -6.99 38.16
C SER A 228 1.75 -6.87 38.64
N HIS A 229 2.72 -7.00 37.74
CA HIS A 229 4.15 -6.87 38.01
C HIS A 229 4.89 -6.31 36.79
N SER A 230 6.22 -6.17 36.88
CA SER A 230 7.00 -5.67 35.77
C SER A 230 7.03 -6.62 34.57
N LEU A 231 7.05 -6.05 33.36
CA LEU A 231 7.11 -6.77 32.09
C LEU A 231 8.41 -6.43 31.37
N VAL A 232 9.09 -7.45 30.85
CA VAL A 232 10.27 -7.25 29.98
C VAL A 232 9.81 -7.19 28.53
N MET A 233 9.97 -6.03 27.92
CA MET A 233 9.64 -5.77 26.53
C MET A 233 10.90 -5.54 25.72
N SER A 234 11.09 -6.28 24.63
CA SER A 234 12.11 -6.01 23.63
C SER A 234 11.51 -5.28 22.43
N VAL A 235 12.28 -4.35 21.86
CA VAL A 235 11.88 -3.56 20.70
C VAL A 235 12.94 -3.69 19.62
N LYS A 236 12.51 -4.09 18.42
CA LYS A 236 13.36 -4.21 17.23
C LYS A 236 12.84 -3.33 16.11
N GLY A 237 13.73 -2.93 15.21
CA GLY A 237 13.39 -2.11 14.05
C GLY A 237 13.21 -0.62 14.37
N ILE A 238 13.58 -0.17 15.58
CA ILE A 238 13.71 1.23 15.98
C ILE A 238 15.14 1.44 16.50
N GLY A 239 16.01 2.03 15.67
CA GLY A 239 17.44 2.12 16.00
C GLY A 239 18.06 0.76 16.30
N ASP A 240 18.88 0.69 17.35
CA ASP A 240 19.42 -0.58 17.86
C ASP A 240 18.36 -1.37 18.62
N ASP A 241 18.44 -2.71 18.54
CA ASP A 241 17.62 -3.61 19.35
C ASP A 241 17.80 -3.31 20.84
N LYS A 242 16.69 -3.05 21.55
CA LYS A 242 16.69 -2.68 22.97
C LYS A 242 15.71 -3.50 23.77
N THR A 243 15.99 -3.63 25.06
CA THR A 243 15.10 -4.24 26.05
C THR A 243 14.79 -3.24 27.14
N PHE A 244 13.53 -3.17 27.53
CA PHE A 244 13.00 -2.28 28.54
C PHE A 244 12.28 -3.10 29.61
N THR A 245 12.42 -2.70 30.87
CA THR A 245 11.56 -3.16 31.96
C THR A 245 10.45 -2.14 32.14
N VAL A 246 9.21 -2.57 31.95
CA VAL A 246 8.01 -1.75 32.12
C VAL A 246 7.40 -2.07 33.46
N GLU A 247 7.39 -1.09 34.36
CA GLU A 247 6.83 -1.21 35.70
C GLU A 247 5.36 -0.78 35.73
N PRO A 248 4.51 -1.38 36.58
CA PRO A 248 3.15 -0.87 36.82
C PRO A 248 3.15 0.62 37.20
N GLY A 249 2.28 1.41 36.58
CA GLY A 249 2.19 2.86 36.75
C GLY A 249 2.99 3.67 35.72
N MET A 250 3.82 3.04 34.89
CA MET A 250 4.36 3.69 33.69
C MET A 250 3.27 3.84 32.63
N SER A 251 3.30 4.91 31.84
CA SER A 251 2.34 5.09 30.74
C SER A 251 2.99 5.55 29.43
N HIS A 252 4.31 5.69 29.45
CA HIS A 252 5.09 6.31 28.40
C HIS A 252 6.54 5.80 28.42
N LEU A 253 7.14 5.66 27.25
CA LEU A 253 8.54 5.27 27.09
C LEU A 253 9.18 5.91 25.86
N LYS A 254 10.39 6.44 26.05
CA LYS A 254 11.26 6.87 24.95
C LYS A 254 12.05 5.69 24.41
N LEU A 255 11.78 5.30 23.17
CA LEU A 255 12.38 4.14 22.50
C LEU A 255 13.74 4.48 21.88
N ALA A 256 13.86 5.66 21.28
CA ALA A 256 15.10 6.15 20.67
C ALA A 256 15.22 7.68 20.79
N GLU A 257 16.45 8.20 20.84
CA GLU A 257 16.70 9.66 20.87
C GLU A 257 16.87 10.29 19.48
N GLY A 258 16.92 9.45 18.45
CA GLY A 258 17.03 9.82 17.04
C GLY A 258 16.79 8.59 16.17
N PHE A 259 16.73 8.81 14.86
CA PHE A 259 16.36 7.79 13.89
C PHE A 259 17.25 7.83 12.65
N SER A 260 17.39 6.69 11.99
CA SER A 260 18.10 6.55 10.71
C SER A 260 17.16 6.82 9.52
N ASP A 261 17.71 6.91 8.31
CA ASP A 261 16.96 7.10 7.06
C ASP A 261 15.97 5.94 6.77
N THR A 262 14.78 5.99 7.35
CA THR A 262 13.70 5.04 7.03
C THR A 262 12.41 5.75 6.66
N ALA A 263 12.10 5.77 5.36
CA ALA A 263 10.88 6.38 4.86
C ALA A 263 9.62 5.73 5.48
N SER A 264 9.58 4.39 5.56
CA SER A 264 8.59 3.62 6.33
C SER A 264 9.22 2.35 6.91
N SER A 265 8.87 1.98 8.13
CA SER A 265 9.43 0.81 8.82
C SER A 265 8.46 0.19 9.82
N LYS A 266 8.59 -1.13 10.04
CA LYS A 266 7.81 -1.86 11.05
C LYS A 266 8.67 -2.11 12.29
N ALA A 267 8.25 -1.57 13.42
CA ALA A 267 8.82 -1.89 14.72
C ALA A 267 8.16 -3.17 15.26
N CYS A 268 8.96 -4.07 15.85
CA CYS A 268 8.46 -5.27 16.51
C CYS A 268 8.63 -5.12 18.02
N PHE A 269 7.52 -5.15 18.75
CA PHE A 269 7.45 -5.13 20.19
C PHE A 269 7.18 -6.55 20.67
N SER A 270 8.11 -7.13 21.44
CA SER A 270 8.00 -8.50 21.91
C SER A 270 8.05 -8.56 23.43
N ALA A 271 7.02 -9.13 24.05
CA ALA A 271 6.95 -9.40 25.48
C ALA A 271 7.23 -10.89 25.75
N THR A 272 8.11 -11.17 26.71
CA THR A 272 8.48 -12.55 27.07
C THR A 272 7.89 -12.92 28.42
N VAL A 273 7.03 -13.95 28.44
CA VAL A 273 6.41 -14.48 29.67
C VAL A 273 6.55 -16.00 29.67
N GLY A 274 7.25 -16.56 30.66
CA GLY A 274 7.57 -17.99 30.67
C GLY A 274 8.32 -18.41 29.41
N ASN A 275 7.73 -19.30 28.61
CA ASN A 275 8.25 -19.75 27.31
C ASN A 275 7.58 -19.06 26.11
N LEU A 276 6.66 -18.12 26.34
CA LEU A 276 5.95 -17.40 25.28
C LEU A 276 6.70 -16.12 24.92
N VAL A 277 6.73 -15.84 23.63
CA VAL A 277 7.12 -14.53 23.07
C VAL A 277 5.91 -14.01 22.32
N ILE A 278 5.27 -12.98 22.86
CA ILE A 278 4.09 -12.32 22.29
C ILE A 278 4.60 -11.13 21.49
N GLU A 279 4.33 -11.08 20.18
CA GLU A 279 4.91 -10.08 19.29
C GLU A 279 3.83 -9.23 18.62
N ARG A 280 3.93 -7.91 18.74
CA ARG A 280 3.09 -6.95 18.01
C ARG A 280 3.96 -6.08 17.11
N LYS A 281 3.51 -5.88 15.87
CA LYS A 281 4.21 -5.05 14.88
C LYS A 281 3.46 -3.73 14.68
N ILE A 282 4.18 -2.61 14.68
CA ILE A 282 3.62 -1.27 14.48
C ILE A 282 4.40 -0.59 13.35
N LEU A 283 3.68 -0.08 12.34
CA LEU A 283 4.26 0.72 11.27
C LEU A 283 4.51 2.16 11.76
N TYR A 284 5.65 2.72 11.38
CA TYR A 284 6.01 4.12 11.62
C TYR A 284 6.91 4.64 10.48
N ASN A 285 7.03 5.96 10.39
CA ASN A 285 7.87 6.64 9.41
C ASN A 285 8.85 7.59 10.10
N THR A 286 9.97 7.84 9.44
CA THR A 286 10.92 8.87 9.86
C THR A 286 11.21 9.79 8.68
N ALA A 287 11.11 11.09 8.94
CA ALA A 287 11.34 12.15 7.96
C ALA A 287 12.38 13.13 8.52
N PRO A 288 13.67 12.76 8.59
CA PRO A 288 14.70 13.63 9.13
C PRO A 288 14.68 15.03 8.49
N VAL A 289 15.05 16.05 9.26
CA VAL A 289 15.00 17.46 8.82
C VAL A 289 15.70 17.71 7.48
N TYR A 290 16.82 17.06 7.19
CA TYR A 290 17.51 17.22 5.90
C TYR A 290 16.74 16.63 4.70
N MET A 291 15.72 15.80 4.94
CA MET A 291 14.79 15.37 3.91
C MET A 291 13.68 16.41 3.68
N THR A 292 13.25 17.09 4.74
CA THR A 292 12.12 18.01 4.68
C THR A 292 12.52 19.47 4.43
N GLU A 293 13.76 19.85 4.75
CA GLU A 293 14.34 21.19 4.57
C GLU A 293 15.52 21.15 3.59
N LEU A 294 15.24 20.92 2.31
CA LEU A 294 16.26 20.96 1.26
C LEU A 294 16.73 22.39 0.98
N PRO A 295 17.99 22.59 0.54
CA PRO A 295 18.49 23.90 0.13
C PRO A 295 17.66 24.54 -0.98
N ILE A 296 17.35 25.83 -0.83
CA ILE A 296 16.60 26.58 -1.86
C ILE A 296 17.56 26.96 -2.99
N HIS A 297 17.29 26.45 -4.19
CA HIS A 297 18.05 26.78 -5.40
C HIS A 297 17.15 27.36 -6.49
N SER A 298 17.64 28.41 -7.14
CA SER A 298 16.90 29.11 -8.20
C SER A 298 16.85 28.32 -9.53
N SER A 299 17.92 27.58 -9.85
CA SER A 299 18.03 26.83 -11.11
C SER A 299 17.70 25.34 -10.92
N ILE A 300 17.11 24.73 -11.95
CA ILE A 300 16.84 23.29 -11.98
C ILE A 300 18.15 22.48 -11.94
N GLU A 301 19.22 22.99 -12.55
CA GLU A 301 20.54 22.35 -12.58
C GLU A 301 21.15 22.22 -11.18
N GLU A 302 20.99 23.23 -10.34
CA GLU A 302 21.43 23.18 -8.94
C GLU A 302 20.58 22.19 -8.14
N ARG A 303 19.25 22.20 -8.31
CA ARG A 303 18.35 21.26 -7.63
C ARG A 303 18.61 19.80 -8.02
N LYS A 304 18.90 19.54 -9.30
CA LYS A 304 19.34 18.21 -9.78
C LYS A 304 20.66 17.77 -9.12
N ARG A 305 21.62 18.69 -8.96
CA ARG A 305 22.89 18.40 -8.28
C ARG A 305 22.67 18.06 -6.81
N GLU A 306 21.86 18.85 -6.13
CA GLU A 306 21.48 18.62 -4.73
C GLU A 306 20.81 17.24 -4.57
N ALA A 307 19.87 16.91 -5.47
CA ALA A 307 19.19 15.64 -5.44
C ALA A 307 20.14 14.44 -5.64
N LEU A 308 21.16 14.57 -6.51
CA LEU A 308 22.18 13.53 -6.68
C LEU A 308 23.06 13.38 -5.44
N GLN A 309 23.43 14.50 -4.79
CA GLN A 309 24.21 14.47 -3.54
C GLN A 309 23.44 13.77 -2.42
N PHE A 310 22.16 14.14 -2.25
CA PHE A 310 21.26 13.45 -1.33
C PHE A 310 21.17 11.95 -1.65
N ALA A 311 20.88 11.59 -2.90
CA ALA A 311 20.72 10.20 -3.31
C ALA A 311 21.98 9.35 -3.10
N ALA A 312 23.16 9.90 -3.37
CA ALA A 312 24.44 9.22 -3.15
C ALA A 312 24.70 8.88 -1.67
N LEU A 313 24.11 9.64 -0.74
CA LEU A 313 24.19 9.39 0.70
C LEU A 313 23.08 8.48 1.20
N HIS A 314 21.84 8.71 0.76
CA HIS A 314 20.63 8.19 1.43
C HIS A 314 19.78 7.24 0.57
N GLY A 315 20.04 7.11 -0.73
CA GLY A 315 19.23 6.29 -1.65
C GLY A 315 19.24 4.78 -1.35
N ASP A 316 18.37 4.04 -2.05
CA ASP A 316 18.35 2.58 -2.01
C ASP A 316 19.62 1.99 -2.61
N ALA A 317 20.27 1.08 -1.87
CA ALA A 317 21.53 0.40 -2.21
C ALA A 317 21.44 -0.56 -3.42
N LEU A 318 21.05 -0.02 -4.57
CA LEU A 318 20.79 -0.66 -5.86
C LEU A 318 21.35 0.22 -6.99
N MET A 319 21.06 -0.15 -8.24
CA MET A 319 21.58 0.48 -9.45
C MET A 319 21.39 2.00 -9.48
N HIS A 320 20.27 2.50 -8.99
CA HIS A 320 19.98 3.93 -8.95
C HIS A 320 20.99 4.71 -8.08
N GLN A 321 21.22 4.27 -6.83
CA GLN A 321 22.21 4.92 -5.97
C GLN A 321 23.64 4.75 -6.53
N ALA A 322 23.94 3.61 -7.16
CA ALA A 322 25.20 3.44 -7.88
C ALA A 322 25.40 4.51 -8.96
N MET A 323 24.36 4.84 -9.74
CA MET A 323 24.41 5.89 -10.76
C MET A 323 24.61 7.28 -10.15
N ALA A 324 23.97 7.60 -9.03
CA ALA A 324 24.23 8.84 -8.30
C ALA A 324 25.70 8.92 -7.86
N LEU A 325 26.26 7.85 -7.30
CA LEU A 325 27.67 7.76 -6.92
C LEU A 325 28.61 7.90 -8.11
N MET A 326 28.32 7.22 -9.23
CA MET A 326 29.11 7.33 -10.46
C MET A 326 29.15 8.78 -10.96
N SER A 327 28.02 9.49 -10.92
CA SER A 327 27.94 10.88 -11.38
C SER A 327 28.75 11.86 -10.53
N ILE A 328 28.85 11.61 -9.22
CA ILE A 328 29.57 12.48 -8.26
C ILE A 328 31.05 12.12 -8.20
N GLU A 329 31.36 10.82 -8.11
CA GLU A 329 32.72 10.33 -7.92
C GLU A 329 33.48 10.16 -9.24
N ASN A 330 32.78 10.18 -10.37
CA ASN A 330 33.31 9.95 -11.72
C ASN A 330 34.15 8.66 -11.85
N ARG A 331 33.73 7.61 -11.14
CA ARG A 331 34.33 6.27 -11.10
C ARG A 331 33.36 5.27 -10.47
N ILE A 332 33.61 3.98 -10.67
CA ILE A 332 32.95 2.92 -9.88
C ILE A 332 33.81 2.64 -8.64
N SER A 333 33.42 3.20 -7.50
CA SER A 333 33.99 2.85 -6.19
C SER A 333 33.54 1.47 -5.70
N GLU A 334 34.15 0.95 -4.64
CA GLU A 334 33.77 -0.34 -4.04
C GLU A 334 32.29 -0.37 -3.62
N ARG A 335 31.81 0.72 -3.00
CA ARG A 335 30.39 0.88 -2.64
C ARG A 335 29.49 0.90 -3.89
N CYS A 336 29.87 1.65 -4.92
CA CYS A 336 29.14 1.67 -6.18
C CYS A 336 29.07 0.26 -6.81
N ARG A 337 30.19 -0.45 -6.83
CA ARG A 337 30.28 -1.81 -7.35
C ARG A 337 29.36 -2.77 -6.61
N SER A 338 29.33 -2.74 -5.28
CA SER A 338 28.47 -3.64 -4.51
C SER A 338 26.98 -3.43 -4.79
N TYR A 339 26.55 -2.18 -5.04
CA TYR A 339 25.16 -1.87 -5.41
C TYR A 339 24.80 -2.32 -6.84
N ILE A 340 25.74 -2.20 -7.78
CA ILE A 340 25.60 -2.77 -9.13
C ILE A 340 25.50 -4.29 -9.03
N GLU A 341 26.41 -4.94 -8.31
CA GLU A 341 26.43 -6.40 -8.14
C GLU A 341 25.17 -6.94 -7.46
N ARG A 342 24.62 -6.23 -6.47
CA ARG A 342 23.33 -6.56 -5.87
C ARG A 342 22.21 -6.52 -6.90
N SER A 343 22.18 -5.48 -7.74
CA SER A 343 21.19 -5.32 -8.80
C SER A 343 21.34 -6.40 -9.88
N LEU A 344 22.57 -6.74 -10.25
CA LEU A 344 22.86 -7.86 -11.16
C LEU A 344 22.36 -9.18 -10.59
N SER A 345 22.54 -9.42 -9.30
CA SER A 345 22.01 -10.63 -8.65
C SER A 345 20.47 -10.72 -8.68
N MET A 346 19.75 -9.60 -8.58
CA MET A 346 18.29 -9.59 -8.76
C MET A 346 17.90 -9.97 -10.21
N ILE A 347 18.60 -9.38 -11.19
CA ILE A 347 18.40 -9.64 -12.62
C ILE A 347 18.70 -11.11 -12.97
N GLU A 348 19.84 -11.64 -12.49
CA GLU A 348 20.30 -13.00 -12.73
C GLU A 348 19.26 -14.03 -12.22
N ARG A 349 18.72 -13.78 -11.01
CA ARG A 349 17.68 -14.60 -10.38
C ARG A 349 16.27 -14.38 -10.93
N LYS A 350 16.05 -13.37 -11.78
CA LYS A 350 14.73 -12.98 -12.31
C LYS A 350 13.73 -12.75 -11.17
N GLU A 351 14.20 -12.01 -10.17
CA GLU A 351 13.36 -11.56 -9.07
C GLU A 351 12.24 -10.67 -9.60
N ASP A 352 11.05 -10.76 -9.01
CA ASP A 352 9.99 -9.78 -9.25
C ASP A 352 10.54 -8.35 -9.03
N CYS A 353 10.11 -7.43 -9.90
CA CYS A 353 10.64 -6.06 -10.00
C CYS A 353 12.10 -5.93 -10.49
N ALA A 354 12.74 -6.98 -11.06
CA ALA A 354 14.07 -6.85 -11.67
C ALA A 354 14.11 -5.89 -12.87
N ASP A 355 12.97 -5.67 -13.54
CA ASP A 355 12.79 -4.67 -14.59
C ASP A 355 13.06 -3.24 -14.10
N PHE A 356 12.85 -2.95 -12.80
CA PHE A 356 13.10 -1.64 -12.21
C PHE A 356 14.59 -1.28 -12.17
N VAL A 357 15.48 -2.27 -12.13
CA VAL A 357 16.95 -2.07 -12.15
C VAL A 357 17.59 -2.39 -13.49
N MET A 358 16.91 -3.16 -14.35
CA MET A 358 17.38 -3.49 -15.70
C MET A 358 17.46 -2.26 -16.61
N ALA A 359 16.40 -1.45 -16.70
CA ALA A 359 16.39 -0.26 -17.55
C ALA A 359 17.49 0.77 -17.17
N PRO A 360 17.67 1.14 -15.87
CA PRO A 360 18.79 1.97 -15.43
C PRO A 360 20.17 1.35 -15.69
N LEU A 361 20.31 0.02 -15.54
CA LEU A 361 21.57 -0.68 -15.85
C LEU A 361 21.93 -0.52 -17.33
N LEU A 362 20.98 -0.75 -18.24
CA LEU A 362 21.19 -0.59 -19.69
C LEU A 362 21.54 0.85 -20.06
N TRP A 363 20.86 1.83 -19.45
CA TRP A 363 21.20 3.24 -19.58
C TRP A 363 22.67 3.51 -19.21
N SER A 364 23.09 3.02 -18.03
CA SER A 364 24.44 3.22 -17.49
C SER A 364 25.50 2.53 -18.33
N MET A 365 25.25 1.29 -18.78
CA MET A 365 26.14 0.57 -19.68
C MET A 365 26.37 1.29 -21.00
N LYS A 366 25.37 2.04 -21.50
CA LYS A 366 25.49 2.84 -22.72
C LYS A 366 26.22 4.16 -22.46
N LYS A 367 25.78 4.93 -21.47
CA LYS A 367 26.26 6.30 -21.20
C LYS A 367 27.63 6.31 -20.53
N ASP A 368 27.81 5.45 -19.54
CA ASP A 368 28.95 5.46 -18.62
C ASP A 368 29.90 4.29 -18.84
N LYS A 369 29.92 3.71 -20.05
CA LYS A 369 30.76 2.56 -20.42
C LYS A 369 32.22 2.71 -19.98
N ALA A 370 32.79 3.91 -20.11
CA ALA A 370 34.18 4.20 -19.75
C ALA A 370 34.48 4.07 -18.25
N LEU A 371 33.45 4.09 -17.38
CA LEU A 371 33.59 3.93 -15.93
C LEU A 371 33.60 2.46 -15.50
N TYR A 372 33.11 1.54 -16.35
CA TYR A 372 32.99 0.12 -16.00
C TYR A 372 34.33 -0.61 -16.07
N PRO A 373 34.75 -1.29 -14.98
CA PRO A 373 35.75 -2.35 -15.06
C PRO A 373 35.28 -3.45 -16.01
N GLU A 374 36.21 -4.04 -16.77
CA GLU A 374 35.92 -5.06 -17.78
C GLU A 374 35.14 -6.24 -17.20
N ASP A 375 35.54 -6.74 -16.03
CA ASP A 375 34.90 -7.88 -15.37
C ASP A 375 33.45 -7.59 -14.97
N LEU A 376 33.18 -6.36 -14.51
CA LEU A 376 31.84 -5.93 -14.15
C LEU A 376 30.96 -5.70 -15.40
N TYR A 377 31.53 -5.12 -16.45
CA TYR A 377 30.83 -4.93 -17.73
C TYR A 377 30.44 -6.26 -18.36
N GLU A 378 31.35 -7.24 -18.38
CA GLU A 378 31.09 -8.56 -18.93
C GLU A 378 30.06 -9.35 -18.11
N ARG A 379 30.08 -9.24 -16.77
CA ARG A 379 29.00 -9.79 -15.93
C ARG A 379 27.65 -9.14 -16.24
N ALA A 380 27.62 -7.81 -16.37
CA ALA A 380 26.39 -7.08 -16.72
C ALA A 380 25.87 -7.45 -18.10
N LYS A 381 26.75 -7.54 -19.11
CA LYS A 381 26.43 -8.03 -20.45
C LYS A 381 25.86 -9.46 -20.39
N SER A 382 26.48 -10.35 -19.64
CA SER A 382 25.98 -11.71 -19.45
C SER A 382 24.59 -11.72 -18.82
N ALA A 383 24.35 -10.93 -17.78
CA ALA A 383 23.03 -10.81 -17.15
C ALA A 383 21.97 -10.31 -18.14
N VAL A 384 22.29 -9.28 -18.94
CA VAL A 384 21.43 -8.74 -20.02
C VAL A 384 21.09 -9.81 -21.05
N LEU A 385 22.09 -10.57 -21.56
CA LEU A 385 21.86 -11.59 -22.59
C LEU A 385 21.10 -12.82 -22.10
N ASN A 386 21.09 -13.07 -20.78
CA ASN A 386 20.40 -14.19 -20.14
C ASN A 386 19.09 -13.80 -19.44
N PHE A 387 18.67 -12.52 -19.55
CA PHE A 387 17.42 -12.05 -18.99
C PHE A 387 16.23 -12.46 -19.85
N ARG A 388 15.06 -12.59 -19.21
CA ARG A 388 13.78 -12.86 -19.86
C ARG A 388 13.06 -11.53 -20.03
N TYR A 389 12.96 -11.07 -21.27
CA TYR A 389 12.43 -9.73 -21.58
C TYR A 389 10.91 -9.69 -21.69
N TRP A 390 10.27 -10.80 -22.00
CA TRP A 390 8.82 -10.86 -22.13
C TRP A 390 8.28 -12.28 -21.97
N ILE A 391 6.96 -12.40 -21.75
CA ILE A 391 6.26 -13.64 -21.42
C ILE A 391 6.21 -14.67 -22.56
N ASP A 392 6.41 -14.22 -23.79
CA ASP A 392 6.52 -15.08 -24.97
C ASP A 392 7.85 -15.86 -25.00
N GLU A 393 8.83 -15.41 -24.22
CA GLU A 393 10.08 -16.13 -23.97
C GLU A 393 9.87 -17.16 -22.84
N LYS A 394 10.61 -18.27 -22.89
CA LYS A 394 10.44 -19.37 -21.92
C LYS A 394 11.05 -19.01 -20.57
N GLY A 395 10.31 -19.20 -19.49
CA GLY A 395 10.83 -19.03 -18.13
C GLY A 395 10.08 -19.84 -17.08
N SER A 396 10.63 -19.85 -15.87
CA SER A 396 10.05 -20.45 -14.65
C SER A 396 9.91 -19.43 -13.51
N ASP A 397 10.17 -18.15 -13.79
CA ASP A 397 10.02 -17.03 -12.87
C ASP A 397 8.54 -16.65 -12.65
N SER A 398 8.32 -15.86 -11.60
CA SER A 398 7.03 -15.24 -11.26
C SER A 398 7.10 -13.71 -11.36
N MET A 399 7.95 -13.14 -12.22
CA MET A 399 7.99 -11.68 -12.43
C MET A 399 6.63 -11.19 -12.91
N TRP A 400 6.21 -9.99 -12.49
CA TRP A 400 4.98 -9.39 -12.95
C TRP A 400 5.17 -8.63 -14.27
N TYR A 401 4.60 -9.13 -15.37
CA TYR A 401 4.72 -8.50 -16.69
C TYR A 401 3.51 -7.65 -17.08
N PHE A 402 2.42 -7.71 -16.30
CA PHE A 402 1.09 -7.44 -16.83
C PHE A 402 0.51 -6.08 -16.43
N SER A 403 1.04 -5.37 -15.45
CA SER A 403 0.61 -3.98 -15.24
C SER A 403 1.21 -3.07 -16.31
N GLU A 404 0.59 -1.91 -16.51
CA GLU A 404 1.05 -0.87 -17.43
C GLU A 404 2.54 -0.53 -17.22
N ASN A 405 2.93 -0.24 -15.98
CA ASN A 405 4.30 0.19 -15.62
C ASN A 405 5.35 -0.90 -15.84
N HIS A 406 5.08 -2.15 -15.44
CA HIS A 406 5.99 -3.26 -15.65
C HIS A 406 6.13 -3.57 -17.15
N ALA A 407 5.02 -3.65 -17.88
CA ALA A 407 5.05 -3.87 -19.32
C ALA A 407 5.93 -2.82 -20.01
N PHE A 408 5.76 -1.55 -19.66
CA PHE A 408 6.56 -0.45 -20.18
C PHE A 408 8.06 -0.60 -19.88
N LEU A 409 8.43 -0.98 -18.65
CA LEU A 409 9.83 -1.19 -18.28
C LEU A 409 10.47 -2.41 -18.94
N PHE A 410 9.75 -3.52 -19.09
CA PHE A 410 10.21 -4.67 -19.85
C PHE A 410 10.44 -4.32 -21.33
N HIS A 411 9.51 -3.60 -21.96
CA HIS A 411 9.63 -3.16 -23.35
C HIS A 411 10.76 -2.14 -23.55
N THR A 412 10.92 -1.22 -22.61
CA THR A 412 12.06 -0.28 -22.55
C THR A 412 13.37 -1.05 -22.49
N SER A 413 13.46 -2.00 -21.58
CA SER A 413 14.65 -2.83 -21.38
C SER A 413 14.97 -3.67 -22.64
N GLN A 414 13.96 -4.27 -23.27
CA GLN A 414 14.12 -5.07 -24.49
C GLN A 414 14.65 -4.22 -25.65
N TYR A 415 14.10 -3.02 -25.81
CA TYR A 415 14.53 -2.08 -26.84
C TYR A 415 15.97 -1.62 -26.64
N LEU A 416 16.34 -1.19 -25.42
CA LEU A 416 17.68 -0.70 -25.10
C LEU A 416 18.74 -1.82 -25.15
N ALA A 417 18.43 -3.02 -24.67
CA ALA A 417 19.33 -4.17 -24.76
C ALA A 417 19.63 -4.54 -26.22
N GLY A 418 18.60 -4.48 -27.09
CA GLY A 418 18.77 -4.71 -28.53
C GLY A 418 19.60 -3.64 -29.25
N ILE A 419 19.65 -2.41 -28.72
CA ILE A 419 20.53 -1.35 -29.20
C ILE A 419 21.99 -1.60 -28.79
N LEU A 420 22.22 -1.97 -27.52
CA LEU A 420 23.56 -2.21 -26.98
C LEU A 420 24.26 -3.41 -27.62
N PHE A 421 23.50 -4.46 -27.93
CA PHE A 421 24.04 -5.75 -28.37
C PHE A 421 23.35 -6.29 -29.64
N PRO A 422 23.37 -5.56 -30.77
CA PRO A 422 22.52 -5.85 -31.93
C PRO A 422 22.82 -7.18 -32.63
N ASP A 423 24.06 -7.65 -32.54
CA ASP A 423 24.54 -8.87 -33.18
C ASP A 423 24.62 -10.08 -32.24
N GLU A 424 24.53 -9.83 -30.93
CA GLU A 424 24.55 -10.90 -29.91
C GLU A 424 23.25 -11.69 -29.92
N ARG A 425 23.34 -12.96 -29.47
CA ARG A 425 22.17 -13.83 -29.31
C ARG A 425 21.72 -13.84 -27.85
N PHE A 426 20.46 -13.51 -27.62
CA PHE A 426 19.81 -13.55 -26.31
C PHE A 426 19.45 -15.00 -25.99
N ALA A 427 19.92 -15.52 -24.86
CA ALA A 427 19.90 -16.94 -24.56
C ALA A 427 18.48 -17.49 -24.36
N VAL A 428 17.60 -16.70 -23.73
CA VAL A 428 16.23 -17.11 -23.39
C VAL A 428 15.34 -17.22 -24.63
N SER A 429 15.37 -16.22 -25.50
CA SER A 429 14.54 -16.18 -26.72
C SER A 429 15.19 -16.81 -27.94
N GLY A 430 16.53 -16.94 -27.92
CA GLY A 430 17.33 -17.29 -29.08
C GLY A 430 17.39 -16.17 -30.13
N ARG A 431 16.83 -14.99 -29.91
CA ARG A 431 16.80 -13.90 -30.90
C ARG A 431 18.12 -13.16 -30.97
N LYS A 432 18.43 -12.53 -32.12
CA LYS A 432 19.47 -11.50 -32.18
C LYS A 432 19.01 -10.22 -31.49
N GLY A 433 19.94 -9.42 -30.97
CA GLY A 433 19.60 -8.12 -30.37
C GLY A 433 18.85 -7.17 -31.31
N SER A 434 19.18 -7.17 -32.60
CA SER A 434 18.44 -6.41 -33.63
C SER A 434 16.95 -6.82 -33.74
N GLU A 435 16.63 -8.09 -33.51
CA GLU A 435 15.24 -8.57 -33.44
C GLU A 435 14.57 -8.15 -32.13
N GLN A 436 15.28 -8.24 -31.00
CA GLN A 436 14.79 -7.74 -29.70
C GLN A 436 14.49 -6.24 -29.78
N ARG A 437 15.36 -5.43 -30.39
CA ARG A 437 15.13 -4.00 -30.64
C ARG A 437 13.84 -3.76 -31.41
N LYS A 438 13.59 -4.53 -32.47
CA LYS A 438 12.38 -4.40 -33.30
C LYS A 438 11.11 -4.72 -32.52
N ILE A 439 11.12 -5.79 -31.73
CA ILE A 439 9.98 -6.21 -30.90
C ILE A 439 9.72 -5.19 -29.79
N GLY A 440 10.76 -4.81 -29.04
CA GLY A 440 10.69 -3.81 -27.98
C GLY A 440 10.13 -2.48 -28.50
N LYS A 441 10.59 -2.02 -29.68
CA LYS A 441 10.02 -0.84 -30.34
C LYS A 441 8.52 -1.00 -30.61
N ALA A 442 8.09 -2.10 -31.23
CA ALA A 442 6.67 -2.29 -31.55
C ALA A 442 5.77 -2.27 -30.30
N ASN A 443 6.24 -2.87 -29.21
CA ASN A 443 5.51 -2.89 -27.94
C ASN A 443 5.50 -1.51 -27.27
N LEU A 444 6.62 -0.78 -27.27
CA LEU A 444 6.68 0.61 -26.79
C LEU A 444 5.71 1.51 -27.56
N MET A 445 5.64 1.37 -28.90
CA MET A 445 4.70 2.14 -29.71
C MET A 445 3.23 1.83 -29.38
N THR A 446 2.94 0.58 -29.00
CA THR A 446 1.61 0.19 -28.53
C THR A 446 1.30 0.81 -27.18
N TRP A 447 2.27 0.81 -26.25
CA TRP A 447 2.15 1.47 -24.96
C TRP A 447 1.89 2.97 -25.13
N PHE A 448 2.72 3.68 -25.90
CA PHE A 448 2.54 5.12 -26.15
C PHE A 448 1.22 5.45 -26.83
N ARG A 449 0.70 4.57 -27.70
CA ARG A 449 -0.63 4.74 -28.28
C ARG A 449 -1.71 4.69 -27.19
N ASN A 450 -1.66 3.69 -26.31
CA ASN A 450 -2.63 3.57 -25.22
C ASN A 450 -2.52 4.76 -24.26
N PHE A 451 -1.30 5.15 -23.87
CA PHE A 451 -1.04 6.33 -23.07
C PHE A 451 -1.57 7.62 -23.72
N SER A 452 -1.42 7.78 -25.03
CA SER A 452 -1.95 8.97 -25.73
C SER A 452 -3.48 9.02 -25.79
N LEU A 453 -4.16 7.88 -25.66
CA LEU A 453 -5.62 7.80 -25.69
C LEU A 453 -6.23 7.93 -24.29
N TYR A 454 -5.59 7.32 -23.29
CA TYR A 454 -6.18 7.09 -21.97
C TYR A 454 -5.31 7.65 -20.82
N HIS A 455 -4.09 8.08 -21.10
CA HIS A 455 -3.05 8.34 -20.09
C HIS A 455 -2.83 7.12 -19.21
N TYR A 456 -2.43 7.32 -17.95
CA TYR A 456 -2.17 6.26 -16.98
C TYR A 456 -3.45 5.49 -16.61
N ALA A 457 -3.35 4.16 -16.54
CA ALA A 457 -4.38 3.33 -15.92
C ALA A 457 -4.52 3.70 -14.44
N GLU A 458 -3.40 3.63 -13.71
CA GLU A 458 -3.32 3.90 -12.27
C GLU A 458 -3.21 5.43 -12.03
N TRP A 459 -4.36 6.11 -12.15
CA TRP A 459 -4.46 7.57 -12.13
C TRP A 459 -3.75 8.18 -10.92
N ASN A 460 -3.10 9.33 -11.12
CA ASN A 460 -2.37 10.10 -10.09
C ASN A 460 -1.39 9.28 -9.21
N SER A 461 -1.07 8.02 -9.53
CA SER A 461 -0.45 7.09 -8.58
C SER A 461 0.89 7.59 -8.08
N ALA A 462 0.94 8.03 -6.82
CA ALA A 462 2.16 8.49 -6.18
C ALA A 462 3.20 7.37 -6.04
N THR A 463 2.78 6.10 -6.11
CA THR A 463 3.68 4.93 -6.10
C THR A 463 4.17 4.55 -7.51
N TYR A 464 3.34 4.68 -8.55
CA TYR A 464 3.68 4.15 -9.88
C TYR A 464 4.12 5.17 -10.92
N PHE A 465 3.76 6.46 -10.79
CA PHE A 465 4.41 7.50 -11.60
C PHE A 465 5.94 7.41 -11.53
N PRO A 466 6.58 7.23 -10.36
CA PRO A 466 8.03 7.04 -10.31
C PRO A 466 8.50 5.79 -11.06
N VAL A 467 7.73 4.70 -11.05
CA VAL A 467 8.08 3.47 -11.78
C VAL A 467 8.04 3.70 -13.29
N ASP A 468 6.99 4.35 -13.80
CA ASP A 468 6.91 4.73 -15.22
C ASP A 468 8.03 5.71 -15.62
N LEU A 469 8.35 6.68 -14.76
CA LEU A 469 9.41 7.66 -14.98
C LEU A 469 10.81 7.01 -15.10
N ILE A 470 11.07 5.88 -14.43
CA ILE A 470 12.32 5.12 -14.63
C ILE A 470 12.49 4.74 -16.11
N GLY A 471 11.41 4.25 -16.74
CA GLY A 471 11.41 3.87 -18.15
C GLY A 471 11.53 5.09 -19.06
N LEU A 472 10.75 6.14 -18.79
CA LEU A 472 10.73 7.37 -19.59
C LEU A 472 12.10 8.06 -19.60
N PHE A 473 12.75 8.24 -18.45
CA PHE A 473 14.08 8.87 -18.41
C PHE A 473 15.17 8.00 -19.04
N SER A 474 15.06 6.66 -18.89
CA SER A 474 15.93 5.71 -19.59
C SER A 474 15.80 5.85 -21.10
N LEU A 475 14.57 5.92 -21.65
CA LEU A 475 14.32 6.12 -23.08
C LEU A 475 14.79 7.50 -23.55
N TYR A 476 14.42 8.57 -22.85
CA TYR A 476 14.80 9.95 -23.20
C TYR A 476 16.32 10.09 -23.39
N SER A 477 17.09 9.42 -22.54
CA SER A 477 18.55 9.53 -22.55
C SER A 477 19.26 8.53 -23.48
N ALA A 478 18.69 7.35 -23.72
CA ALA A 478 19.39 6.25 -24.38
C ALA A 478 18.76 5.76 -25.70
N ALA A 479 17.52 6.15 -26.01
CA ALA A 479 16.88 5.81 -27.28
C ALA A 479 17.58 6.49 -28.47
N GLU A 480 17.49 5.86 -29.64
CA GLU A 480 18.06 6.38 -30.91
C GLU A 480 16.97 6.73 -31.94
N ASP A 481 15.73 6.35 -31.65
CA ASP A 481 14.60 6.51 -32.57
C ASP A 481 13.85 7.80 -32.26
N GLU A 482 13.78 8.72 -33.22
CA GLU A 482 13.22 10.05 -33.03
C GLU A 482 11.74 10.02 -32.58
N ASP A 483 10.95 9.06 -33.06
CA ASP A 483 9.53 8.94 -32.70
C ASP A 483 9.36 8.46 -31.25
N ILE A 484 10.18 7.50 -30.81
CA ILE A 484 10.22 7.08 -29.40
C ILE A 484 10.62 8.25 -28.50
N ILE A 485 11.66 9.01 -28.87
CA ILE A 485 12.13 10.17 -28.10
C ILE A 485 11.00 11.21 -27.98
N LYS A 486 10.34 11.55 -29.09
CA LYS A 486 9.23 12.50 -29.09
C LYS A 486 8.09 12.06 -28.18
N LYS A 487 7.65 10.80 -28.29
CA LYS A 487 6.57 10.25 -27.46
C LYS A 487 6.95 10.15 -25.99
N THR A 488 8.23 9.90 -25.71
CA THR A 488 8.77 9.94 -24.35
C THR A 488 8.69 11.36 -23.77
N ILE A 489 9.03 12.39 -24.55
CA ILE A 489 8.89 13.79 -24.14
C ILE A 489 7.41 14.12 -23.88
N ASP A 490 6.50 13.75 -24.79
CA ASP A 490 5.06 13.99 -24.61
C ASP A 490 4.53 13.35 -23.30
N ALA A 491 4.99 12.15 -22.98
CA ALA A 491 4.64 11.46 -21.74
C ALA A 491 5.28 12.11 -20.50
N LEU A 492 6.55 12.49 -20.55
CA LEU A 492 7.21 13.24 -19.47
C LEU A 492 6.51 14.58 -19.20
N ASP A 493 6.20 15.33 -20.24
CA ASP A 493 5.49 16.61 -20.14
C ASP A 493 4.12 16.41 -19.47
N TYR A 494 3.37 15.38 -19.90
CA TYR A 494 2.10 15.03 -19.28
C TYR A 494 2.26 14.71 -17.79
N THR A 495 3.21 13.85 -17.41
CA THR A 495 3.40 13.41 -16.03
C THR A 495 3.80 14.55 -15.12
N PHE A 496 4.71 15.44 -15.55
CA PHE A 496 5.09 16.61 -14.76
C PHE A 496 3.97 17.64 -14.66
N ARG A 497 3.10 17.76 -15.67
CA ARG A 497 1.87 18.54 -15.56
C ARG A 497 0.94 17.98 -14.49
N ILE A 498 0.71 16.66 -14.47
CA ILE A 498 -0.15 16.02 -13.46
C ILE A 498 0.43 16.19 -12.06
N ILE A 499 1.73 15.97 -11.87
CA ILE A 499 2.40 16.22 -10.58
C ILE A 499 2.18 17.67 -10.16
N ARG A 500 2.47 18.64 -11.04
CA ARG A 500 2.29 20.08 -10.74
C ARG A 500 0.85 20.42 -10.34
N ASP A 501 -0.13 19.96 -11.12
CA ASP A 501 -1.54 20.37 -10.97
C ASP A 501 -2.21 19.74 -9.73
N ASN A 502 -1.63 18.64 -9.22
CA ASN A 502 -2.09 17.92 -8.02
C ASN A 502 -1.21 18.18 -6.79
N THR A 503 -0.22 19.07 -6.89
CA THR A 503 0.66 19.42 -5.76
C THR A 503 0.11 20.61 -4.99
N PHE A 504 0.04 20.46 -3.68
CA PHE A 504 -0.21 21.52 -2.71
C PHE A 504 1.02 21.69 -1.83
N LYS A 505 1.69 22.85 -1.91
CA LYS A 505 2.87 23.18 -1.09
C LYS A 505 3.96 22.10 -1.14
N GLY A 506 4.29 21.65 -2.35
CA GLY A 506 5.32 20.63 -2.60
C GLY A 506 4.90 19.18 -2.39
N ILE A 507 3.69 18.90 -1.90
CA ILE A 507 3.17 17.54 -1.67
C ILE A 507 1.99 17.25 -2.62
N MET A 508 2.03 16.10 -3.27
CA MET A 508 0.90 15.65 -4.11
C MET A 508 -0.31 15.29 -3.22
N THR A 509 -1.39 16.06 -3.34
CA THR A 509 -2.64 15.92 -2.56
C THR A 509 -3.80 15.64 -3.51
N ALA A 510 -3.97 14.37 -3.84
CA ALA A 510 -4.94 13.91 -4.82
C ALA A 510 -5.52 12.54 -4.44
N SER A 511 -6.61 12.17 -5.11
CA SER A 511 -7.01 10.75 -5.19
C SER A 511 -5.98 9.96 -6.01
N PHE A 512 -5.79 8.68 -5.69
CA PHE A 512 -4.82 7.78 -6.32
C PHE A 512 -5.45 6.45 -6.72
N GLY A 513 -5.16 5.96 -7.93
CA GLY A 513 -5.56 4.63 -8.38
C GLY A 513 -4.84 3.49 -7.66
N ARG A 514 -3.63 3.79 -7.16
CA ARG A 514 -2.86 2.92 -6.27
C ARG A 514 -2.32 3.68 -5.08
N ALA A 515 -2.54 3.13 -3.89
CA ALA A 515 -1.93 3.60 -2.66
C ALA A 515 -1.61 2.46 -1.69
N TYR A 516 -0.73 2.77 -0.73
CA TYR A 516 -0.33 1.91 0.39
C TYR A 516 -0.38 2.73 1.68
N GLU A 517 -0.42 2.08 2.84
CA GLU A 517 -0.54 2.77 4.14
C GLU A 517 0.52 3.85 4.31
N GLY A 518 1.79 3.54 4.01
CA GLY A 518 2.89 4.53 4.06
C GLY A 518 2.68 5.71 3.11
N THR A 519 2.16 5.44 1.90
CA THR A 519 1.95 6.45 0.84
C THR A 519 0.87 7.47 1.21
N VAL A 520 -0.22 7.06 1.88
CA VAL A 520 -1.32 7.97 2.24
C VAL A 520 -1.09 8.69 3.57
N LYS A 521 -0.32 8.09 4.48
CA LYS A 521 -0.05 8.66 5.81
C LYS A 521 1.23 9.51 5.91
N ALA A 522 2.18 9.33 4.99
CA ALA A 522 3.42 10.13 4.90
C ALA A 522 3.66 10.60 3.45
N LYS A 523 2.74 11.43 2.96
CA LYS A 523 2.73 11.89 1.56
C LYS A 523 3.97 12.70 1.19
N GLU A 524 4.52 13.43 2.15
CA GLU A 524 5.76 14.19 2.04
C GLU A 524 6.98 13.31 1.68
N LEU A 525 6.95 12.02 2.05
CA LEU A 525 8.01 11.04 1.76
C LEU A 525 7.78 10.28 0.45
N ASN A 526 6.71 10.57 -0.29
CA ASN A 526 6.50 9.97 -1.62
C ASN A 526 7.41 10.63 -2.66
N GLU A 527 7.90 9.85 -3.62
CA GLU A 527 8.83 10.33 -4.63
C GLU A 527 8.32 11.52 -5.49
N PRO A 528 7.02 11.68 -5.79
CA PRO A 528 6.50 12.89 -6.43
C PRO A 528 6.83 14.20 -5.69
N SER A 529 6.96 14.16 -4.35
CA SER A 529 7.42 15.30 -3.54
C SER A 529 8.84 15.71 -3.94
N PHE A 530 9.73 14.73 -4.12
CA PHE A 530 11.11 14.99 -4.49
C PHE A 530 11.25 15.41 -5.96
N LEU A 531 10.45 14.81 -6.85
CA LEU A 531 10.33 15.24 -8.24
C LEU A 531 9.83 16.68 -8.35
N SER A 532 8.86 17.07 -7.52
CA SER A 532 8.35 18.44 -7.42
C SER A 532 9.44 19.40 -6.96
N TYR A 533 10.24 19.04 -5.94
CA TYR A 533 11.38 19.85 -5.53
C TYR A 533 12.35 20.05 -6.70
N ILE A 534 12.78 18.98 -7.37
CA ILE A 534 13.74 19.08 -8.48
C ILE A 534 13.19 19.97 -9.61
N ALA A 535 11.95 19.71 -10.04
CA ALA A 535 11.36 20.43 -11.17
C ALA A 535 11.03 21.89 -10.82
N PHE A 536 10.39 22.12 -9.69
CA PHE A 536 9.65 23.36 -9.40
C PHE A 536 10.20 24.14 -8.20
N GLY A 537 11.09 23.55 -7.41
CA GLY A 537 11.69 24.19 -6.23
C GLY A 537 10.89 24.03 -4.93
N GLU A 538 9.79 23.27 -4.96
CA GLU A 538 8.94 22.99 -3.80
C GLU A 538 8.73 21.49 -3.61
N GLY A 539 9.00 20.97 -2.42
CA GLY A 539 8.83 19.57 -2.06
C GLY A 539 9.91 19.07 -1.10
N HIS A 540 9.87 17.79 -0.79
CA HIS A 540 10.76 17.12 0.16
C HIS A 540 11.52 15.97 -0.50
N ALA A 541 12.73 15.69 -0.02
CA ALA A 541 13.48 14.52 -0.45
C ALA A 541 12.93 13.24 0.18
N THR A 542 13.21 12.13 -0.48
CA THR A 542 12.89 10.80 0.03
C THR A 542 13.99 9.82 -0.35
N LYS A 543 14.15 8.77 0.46
CA LYS A 543 15.02 7.63 0.14
C LYS A 543 14.55 6.83 -1.07
N HIS A 544 13.23 6.82 -1.32
CA HIS A 544 12.66 6.21 -2.51
C HIS A 544 12.78 7.18 -3.69
N ASN A 545 13.97 7.29 -4.27
CA ASN A 545 14.35 8.34 -5.22
C ASN A 545 14.82 7.81 -6.60
N ARG A 546 14.25 6.69 -7.06
CA ARG A 546 14.69 5.98 -8.26
C ARG A 546 14.51 6.82 -9.53
N ALA A 547 13.33 7.37 -9.74
CA ALA A 547 13.03 8.28 -10.85
C ALA A 547 13.74 9.62 -10.69
N SER A 548 13.85 10.13 -9.47
CA SER A 548 14.47 11.42 -9.13
C SER A 548 15.95 11.45 -9.49
N ILE A 549 16.66 10.33 -9.30
CA ILE A 549 18.05 10.16 -9.75
C ILE A 549 18.13 10.21 -11.27
N LEU A 550 17.30 9.44 -11.98
CA LEU A 550 17.30 9.42 -13.44
C LEU A 550 16.92 10.78 -14.04
N PHE A 551 15.95 11.47 -13.45
CA PHE A 551 15.60 12.84 -13.80
C PHE A 551 16.80 13.77 -13.69
N SER A 552 17.52 13.68 -12.57
CA SER A 552 18.67 14.51 -12.27
C SER A 552 19.88 14.22 -13.16
N LEU A 553 20.03 12.99 -13.65
CA LEU A 553 21.07 12.60 -14.61
C LEU A 553 20.72 12.91 -16.07
N SER A 554 19.44 13.20 -16.35
CA SER A 554 18.94 13.54 -17.69
C SER A 554 19.05 15.04 -17.97
N SER A 555 19.09 15.40 -19.26
CA SER A 555 18.98 16.81 -19.70
C SER A 555 17.54 17.32 -19.77
N TYR A 556 16.53 16.50 -19.45
CA TYR A 556 15.13 16.88 -19.56
C TYR A 556 14.79 18.01 -18.58
N ILE A 557 14.02 18.99 -19.03
CA ILE A 557 13.50 20.10 -18.23
C ILE A 557 11.99 20.18 -18.54
N PRO A 558 11.11 20.02 -17.54
CA PRO A 558 9.68 20.19 -17.75
C PRO A 558 9.35 21.57 -18.32
N PRO A 559 8.41 21.70 -19.27
CA PRO A 559 8.07 22.97 -19.91
C PRO A 559 7.19 23.88 -19.02
N TYR A 560 7.12 23.59 -17.72
CA TYR A 560 6.24 24.22 -16.76
C TYR A 560 7.03 24.74 -15.56
N SER A 561 6.61 25.88 -15.01
CA SER A 561 7.00 26.33 -13.67
C SER A 561 6.00 25.86 -12.62
N MET A 562 6.32 26.04 -11.34
CA MET A 562 5.33 25.93 -10.27
C MET A 562 4.16 26.88 -10.53
N ILE A 563 2.97 26.49 -10.10
CA ILE A 563 1.80 27.38 -10.17
C ILE A 563 1.92 28.41 -9.05
N GLU A 564 1.67 29.68 -9.38
CA GLU A 564 1.70 30.76 -8.40
C GLU A 564 0.73 30.51 -7.23
N PRO A 565 1.13 30.86 -5.99
CA PRO A 565 0.24 30.80 -4.83
C PRO A 565 -1.03 31.65 -5.02
N LEU A 566 -2.14 31.16 -4.48
CA LEU A 566 -3.43 31.87 -4.52
C LEU A 566 -3.48 33.02 -3.50
N ASN A 567 -4.22 34.08 -3.84
CA ASN A 567 -4.58 35.13 -2.89
C ASN A 567 -5.71 34.69 -1.97
N ASP A 568 -5.91 35.43 -0.88
CA ASP A 568 -7.01 35.18 0.06
C ASP A 568 -8.37 35.31 -0.67
N GLY A 569 -9.25 34.31 -0.51
CA GLY A 569 -10.56 34.24 -1.15
C GLY A 569 -10.58 33.66 -2.56
N GLU A 570 -9.42 33.36 -3.16
CA GLU A 570 -9.35 32.65 -4.44
C GLU A 570 -9.44 31.14 -4.25
N ILE A 571 -10.25 30.48 -5.08
CA ILE A 571 -10.33 29.01 -5.17
C ILE A 571 -9.90 28.61 -6.58
N ARG A 572 -8.95 27.68 -6.67
CA ARG A 572 -8.59 27.02 -7.94
C ARG A 572 -9.20 25.63 -7.97
N THR A 573 -9.70 25.24 -9.14
CA THR A 573 -10.21 23.89 -9.39
C THR A 573 -9.44 23.24 -10.52
N THR A 574 -9.05 21.99 -10.33
CA THR A 574 -8.37 21.15 -11.32
C THR A 574 -9.20 19.91 -11.56
N VAL A 575 -9.31 19.52 -12.83
CA VAL A 575 -10.04 18.33 -13.27
C VAL A 575 -9.13 17.52 -14.19
N THR A 576 -9.02 16.21 -13.94
CA THR A 576 -8.23 15.29 -14.79
C THR A 576 -9.05 14.04 -15.13
N VAL A 577 -8.78 13.47 -16.31
CA VAL A 577 -9.32 12.18 -16.76
C VAL A 577 -8.18 11.25 -17.14
N GLN A 578 -8.16 10.07 -16.54
CA GLN A 578 -7.15 9.04 -16.81
C GLN A 578 -7.77 7.64 -16.81
N GLY A 579 -7.11 6.71 -17.47
CA GLY A 579 -7.45 5.29 -17.51
C GLY A 579 -8.42 4.93 -18.64
N LEU A 580 -8.36 3.65 -19.05
CA LEU A 580 -9.25 3.08 -20.06
C LEU A 580 -10.71 3.14 -19.64
N ALA A 581 -10.98 2.84 -18.36
CA ALA A 581 -12.23 3.19 -17.71
C ALA A 581 -12.04 4.60 -17.12
N PRO A 582 -12.60 5.65 -17.75
CA PRO A 582 -12.24 7.03 -17.43
C PRO A 582 -12.53 7.34 -15.96
N VAL A 583 -11.47 7.66 -15.23
CA VAL A 583 -11.54 8.11 -13.84
C VAL A 583 -11.44 9.62 -13.81
N TRP A 584 -12.49 10.20 -13.26
CA TRP A 584 -12.72 11.63 -13.18
C TRP A 584 -12.23 12.11 -11.81
N THR A 585 -11.12 12.84 -11.78
CA THR A 585 -10.62 13.44 -10.54
C THR A 585 -10.94 14.91 -10.49
N TYR A 586 -11.44 15.34 -9.33
CA TYR A 586 -11.73 16.73 -9.04
C TYR A 586 -10.86 17.17 -7.86
N ARG A 587 -10.26 18.35 -7.98
CA ARG A 587 -9.46 18.95 -6.93
C ARG A 587 -9.82 20.42 -6.80
N ALA A 588 -9.96 20.89 -5.57
CA ALA A 588 -10.11 22.30 -5.26
C ALA A 588 -9.08 22.70 -4.21
N GLU A 589 -8.54 23.90 -4.33
CA GLU A 589 -7.58 24.43 -3.37
C GLU A 589 -7.78 25.93 -3.15
N THR A 590 -7.40 26.37 -1.95
CA THR A 590 -7.11 27.78 -1.65
C THR A 590 -5.65 27.89 -1.22
N LYS A 591 -5.23 29.06 -0.76
CA LYS A 591 -3.94 29.23 -0.08
C LYS A 591 -3.78 28.34 1.18
N TYR A 592 -4.88 27.89 1.78
CA TYR A 592 -4.91 27.30 3.11
C TYR A 592 -5.22 25.80 3.13
N TRP A 593 -6.01 25.31 2.17
CA TRP A 593 -6.44 23.91 2.10
C TRP A 593 -6.46 23.37 0.67
N SER A 594 -6.43 22.03 0.56
CA SER A 594 -6.62 21.26 -0.67
C SER A 594 -7.61 20.12 -0.39
N LEU A 595 -8.61 19.94 -1.27
CA LEU A 595 -9.57 18.83 -1.25
C LEU A 595 -9.60 18.17 -2.64
N SER A 596 -9.37 16.86 -2.69
CA SER A 596 -9.46 16.08 -3.92
C SER A 596 -10.27 14.81 -3.75
N SER A 597 -10.97 14.41 -4.82
CA SER A 597 -11.76 13.20 -4.92
C SER A 597 -11.59 12.49 -6.26
N ALA A 598 -11.86 11.19 -6.30
CA ALA A 598 -12.24 10.47 -7.51
C ALA A 598 -13.77 10.36 -7.53
N GLU A 599 -14.40 11.03 -8.49
CA GLU A 599 -15.85 11.22 -8.55
C GLU A 599 -16.51 10.00 -9.20
N GLU A 600 -17.57 9.50 -8.57
CA GLU A 600 -18.36 8.34 -9.05
C GLU A 600 -17.52 7.11 -9.48
N PHE A 601 -16.33 6.90 -8.88
CA PHE A 601 -15.49 5.75 -9.21
C PHE A 601 -16.11 4.47 -8.64
N LYS A 602 -16.76 3.65 -9.48
CA LYS A 602 -17.31 2.33 -9.13
C LYS A 602 -18.04 2.29 -7.76
N PRO A 603 -18.98 3.21 -7.50
CA PRO A 603 -19.59 3.34 -6.19
C PRO A 603 -20.29 2.04 -5.78
N PHE A 604 -20.21 1.72 -4.49
CA PHE A 604 -20.84 0.57 -3.84
C PHE A 604 -20.33 -0.80 -4.30
N GLN A 605 -19.19 -0.85 -5.00
CA GLN A 605 -18.52 -2.10 -5.38
C GLN A 605 -17.35 -2.38 -4.43
N HIS A 606 -16.99 -3.65 -4.31
CA HIS A 606 -15.75 -4.03 -3.64
C HIS A 606 -14.56 -3.34 -4.31
N GLY A 607 -13.74 -2.65 -3.53
CA GLY A 607 -12.60 -1.90 -4.03
C GLY A 607 -11.32 -2.72 -4.06
N HIS A 608 -10.21 -2.02 -4.26
CA HIS A 608 -8.86 -2.56 -4.15
C HIS A 608 -8.00 -1.49 -3.47
N GLN A 609 -6.88 -1.08 -4.04
CA GLN A 609 -5.91 -0.19 -3.39
C GLN A 609 -6.11 1.31 -3.70
N GLN A 610 -7.33 1.73 -4.05
CA GLN A 610 -7.57 3.12 -4.43
C GLN A 610 -7.69 4.05 -3.22
N HIS A 611 -7.09 5.23 -3.30
CA HIS A 611 -7.28 6.35 -2.38
C HIS A 611 -8.27 7.34 -3.01
N ILE A 612 -9.51 7.34 -2.55
CA ILE A 612 -10.63 7.97 -3.30
C ILE A 612 -10.84 9.44 -2.89
N MET A 613 -10.40 9.85 -1.71
CA MET A 613 -10.53 11.24 -1.23
C MET A 613 -9.31 11.63 -0.38
N ASP A 614 -8.79 12.84 -0.59
CA ASP A 614 -7.65 13.39 0.14
C ASP A 614 -7.92 14.84 0.53
N CYS A 615 -7.61 15.18 1.79
CA CYS A 615 -7.66 16.53 2.32
C CYS A 615 -6.32 16.88 3.00
N THR A 616 -5.87 18.13 2.84
CA THR A 616 -4.67 18.64 3.53
C THR A 616 -4.78 20.12 3.88
N PHE A 617 -4.39 20.50 5.11
CA PHE A 617 -4.29 21.89 5.58
C PHE A 617 -2.84 22.30 5.81
N GLY A 618 -2.53 23.57 5.56
CA GLY A 618 -1.31 24.19 6.11
C GLY A 618 0.03 23.57 5.66
N ALA A 619 0.02 22.68 4.67
CA ALA A 619 1.07 21.77 4.19
C ALA A 619 1.24 20.43 4.94
N GLU A 620 0.62 20.23 6.11
CA GLU A 620 1.08 19.17 7.04
C GLU A 620 -0.05 18.38 7.71
N ALA A 621 -1.29 18.87 7.72
CA ALA A 621 -2.38 18.19 8.43
C ALA A 621 -3.26 17.36 7.47
N PRO A 622 -3.10 16.03 7.41
CA PRO A 622 -3.85 15.17 6.50
C PRO A 622 -5.19 14.74 7.09
N PHE A 623 -6.18 14.58 6.21
CA PHE A 623 -7.46 13.96 6.51
C PHE A 623 -7.95 13.14 5.32
N PHE A 624 -8.50 11.96 5.57
CA PHE A 624 -9.22 11.17 4.57
C PHE A 624 -10.17 10.19 5.25
N ILE A 625 -11.16 9.70 4.51
CA ILE A 625 -12.14 8.72 4.95
C ILE A 625 -12.14 7.54 3.98
N ASN A 626 -12.12 6.31 4.50
CA ASN A 626 -12.24 5.09 3.70
C ASN A 626 -13.05 4.01 4.44
N HIS A 627 -13.44 2.98 3.71
CA HIS A 627 -13.97 1.75 4.28
C HIS A 627 -12.82 0.72 4.40
N PRO A 628 -12.45 0.24 5.61
CA PRO A 628 -11.37 -0.73 5.76
C PRO A 628 -11.63 -2.05 5.00
N GLY A 629 -10.59 -2.59 4.34
CA GLY A 629 -10.66 -3.87 3.63
C GLY A 629 -10.34 -5.11 4.48
N GLU A 630 -9.77 -4.90 5.66
CA GLU A 630 -9.41 -5.93 6.63
C GLU A 630 -9.44 -5.35 8.03
N ARG A 631 -9.24 -6.17 9.07
CA ARG A 631 -9.16 -5.72 10.46
C ARG A 631 -7.74 -5.40 10.92
N ALA A 632 -6.74 -6.04 10.31
CA ALA A 632 -5.32 -5.83 10.60
C ALA A 632 -4.88 -4.40 10.30
N TYR A 633 -4.52 -3.63 11.33
CA TYR A 633 -4.26 -2.19 11.19
C TYR A 633 -3.14 -1.87 10.20
N SER A 634 -2.07 -2.69 10.17
CA SER A 634 -0.97 -2.59 9.21
C SER A 634 -0.77 -3.90 8.44
N GLY A 635 -1.89 -4.48 8.00
CA GLY A 635 -1.94 -5.69 7.18
C GLY A 635 -1.44 -5.46 5.74
N GLU A 636 -1.33 -6.56 5.01
CA GLU A 636 -0.80 -6.61 3.63
C GLU A 636 -1.92 -6.87 2.61
N ASN A 637 -3.20 -6.89 3.04
CA ASN A 637 -4.32 -7.17 2.15
C ASN A 637 -4.56 -5.98 1.19
N ARG A 638 -5.36 -6.23 0.15
CA ARG A 638 -5.67 -5.25 -0.89
C ARG A 638 -7.15 -5.39 -1.24
N PRO A 639 -8.05 -4.58 -0.64
CA PRO A 639 -7.81 -3.42 0.24
C PRO A 639 -7.26 -3.78 1.65
N ALA A 640 -6.45 -2.87 2.22
CA ALA A 640 -5.96 -2.95 3.61
C ALA A 640 -6.84 -2.11 4.56
N TYR A 641 -6.46 -2.01 5.83
CA TYR A 641 -7.18 -1.18 6.82
C TYR A 641 -7.15 0.32 6.46
N TRP A 642 -5.96 0.87 6.18
CA TRP A 642 -5.77 2.31 5.89
C TRP A 642 -5.61 2.67 4.41
N ALA A 643 -5.42 1.69 3.53
CA ALA A 643 -5.13 1.93 2.12
C ALA A 643 -6.01 1.07 1.24
N GLY A 644 -6.79 1.74 0.38
CA GLY A 644 -7.85 1.10 -0.37
C GLY A 644 -9.21 1.28 0.27
N ASN A 645 -10.21 0.62 -0.33
CA ASN A 645 -11.57 0.64 0.15
C ASN A 645 -12.16 -0.77 0.05
N GLY A 646 -12.61 -1.35 1.17
CA GLY A 646 -13.43 -2.58 1.18
C GLY A 646 -14.64 -2.41 0.26
N THR A 647 -15.32 -1.27 0.38
CA THR A 647 -16.38 -0.86 -0.53
C THR A 647 -16.16 0.59 -0.91
N VAL A 648 -16.14 0.88 -2.20
CA VAL A 648 -15.88 2.22 -2.70
C VAL A 648 -17.09 3.13 -2.48
N PRO A 649 -16.94 4.34 -1.92
CA PRO A 649 -18.06 5.27 -1.75
C PRO A 649 -18.50 5.90 -3.07
N LEU A 650 -19.75 6.36 -3.12
CA LEU A 650 -20.15 7.43 -4.02
C LEU A 650 -19.60 8.75 -3.46
N ILE A 651 -18.83 9.49 -4.25
CA ILE A 651 -18.38 10.84 -3.88
C ILE A 651 -18.79 11.82 -4.96
N ILE A 652 -19.40 12.93 -4.52
CA ILE A 652 -19.62 14.13 -5.32
C ILE A 652 -19.01 15.33 -4.59
N GLN A 653 -18.10 16.04 -5.26
CA GLN A 653 -17.43 17.23 -4.73
C GLN A 653 -17.80 18.48 -5.54
N TYR A 654 -18.06 19.59 -4.85
CA TYR A 654 -18.09 20.94 -5.41
C TYR A 654 -17.22 21.88 -4.56
N LYS A 655 -16.11 22.35 -5.13
CA LYS A 655 -15.12 23.18 -4.43
C LYS A 655 -14.73 22.55 -3.08
N GLY A 656 -14.94 23.25 -1.97
CA GLY A 656 -14.62 22.78 -0.62
C GLY A 656 -15.68 21.88 0.01
N LEU A 657 -16.77 21.53 -0.68
CA LEU A 657 -17.85 20.66 -0.17
C LEU A 657 -17.82 19.30 -0.87
N ALA A 658 -17.91 18.20 -0.13
CA ALA A 658 -18.08 16.86 -0.66
C ALA A 658 -19.18 16.08 0.09
N ILE A 659 -20.01 15.36 -0.66
CA ILE A 659 -20.94 14.35 -0.16
C ILE A 659 -20.33 12.98 -0.46
N MET A 660 -20.17 12.17 0.59
CA MET A 660 -19.72 10.78 0.48
C MET A 660 -20.82 9.84 0.98
N ILE A 661 -21.15 8.80 0.21
CA ILE A 661 -22.14 7.79 0.61
C ILE A 661 -21.49 6.41 0.54
N PHE A 662 -21.49 5.73 1.68
CA PHE A 662 -21.02 4.36 1.85
C PHE A 662 -22.22 3.44 2.07
N SER A 663 -22.23 2.32 1.34
CA SER A 663 -23.18 1.23 1.53
C SER A 663 -22.40 -0.07 1.38
N THR A 664 -21.92 -0.61 2.51
CA THR A 664 -21.06 -1.80 2.53
C THR A 664 -21.86 -3.07 2.21
N GLU A 665 -21.20 -4.05 1.59
CA GLU A 665 -21.84 -5.34 1.32
C GLU A 665 -21.84 -6.23 2.58
N GLU A 666 -22.81 -7.15 2.68
CA GLU A 666 -22.93 -8.09 3.81
C GLU A 666 -21.65 -8.93 4.01
N LYS A 667 -20.94 -9.25 2.93
CA LYS A 667 -19.70 -10.04 2.94
C LYS A 667 -18.48 -9.29 3.48
N GLU A 668 -18.53 -7.97 3.61
CA GLU A 668 -17.39 -7.17 4.08
C GLU A 668 -17.11 -7.44 5.55
N VAL A 669 -15.84 -7.62 5.91
CA VAL A 669 -15.42 -8.03 7.26
C VAL A 669 -15.46 -6.90 8.28
N VAL A 670 -15.43 -5.65 7.82
CA VAL A 670 -15.55 -4.43 8.62
C VAL A 670 -16.91 -3.78 8.34
N LYS A 671 -17.58 -3.31 9.39
CA LYS A 671 -18.98 -2.83 9.37
C LYS A 671 -19.10 -1.37 9.79
N TYR A 672 -18.03 -0.62 9.61
CA TYR A 672 -17.89 0.79 9.92
C TYR A 672 -16.97 1.43 8.90
N ILE A 673 -17.06 2.75 8.76
CA ILE A 673 -16.04 3.54 8.06
C ILE A 673 -15.15 4.22 9.08
N HIS A 674 -13.99 4.68 8.65
CA HIS A 674 -13.10 5.42 9.53
C HIS A 674 -12.43 6.58 8.81
N ALA A 675 -11.88 7.51 9.60
CA ALA A 675 -11.11 8.64 9.11
C ALA A 675 -9.72 8.67 9.74
N TYR A 676 -8.70 8.91 8.92
CA TYR A 676 -7.37 9.23 9.41
C TYR A 676 -7.37 10.67 9.93
N PHE A 677 -7.28 10.83 11.24
CA PHE A 677 -7.41 12.09 11.97
C PHE A 677 -6.32 12.23 13.04
N PRO A 678 -5.03 12.33 12.65
CA PRO A 678 -3.91 12.51 13.59
C PRO A 678 -4.02 13.83 14.36
N THR A 679 -4.45 13.78 15.62
CA THR A 679 -4.86 14.97 16.41
C THR A 679 -3.73 15.97 16.63
N TRP A 680 -2.48 15.54 16.57
CA TRP A 680 -1.30 16.36 16.78
C TRP A 680 -0.95 17.32 15.63
N PHE A 681 -1.61 17.20 14.46
CA PHE A 681 -1.45 18.16 13.36
C PHE A 681 -2.44 19.34 13.40
N TYR A 682 -3.42 19.30 14.31
CA TYR A 682 -4.48 20.29 14.41
C TYR A 682 -4.27 21.21 15.61
N ASP A 683 -4.45 22.52 15.40
CA ASP A 683 -4.35 23.53 16.47
C ASP A 683 -5.54 23.45 17.43
N GLU A 684 -6.73 23.19 16.88
CA GLU A 684 -7.96 22.97 17.62
C GLU A 684 -8.76 21.87 16.92
N TRP A 685 -9.37 20.97 17.68
CA TRP A 685 -10.28 19.96 17.15
C TRP A 685 -11.33 19.57 18.18
N SER A 686 -12.45 19.02 17.71
CA SER A 686 -13.54 18.51 18.55
C SER A 686 -14.33 17.42 17.84
N VAL A 687 -14.77 16.41 18.57
CA VAL A 687 -15.73 15.38 18.13
C VAL A 687 -16.96 15.47 19.02
N GLU A 688 -18.11 15.83 18.46
CA GLU A 688 -19.34 16.13 19.19
C GLU A 688 -20.57 15.65 18.40
N ASP A 689 -21.36 14.74 18.97
CA ASP A 689 -22.56 14.16 18.35
C ASP A 689 -22.27 13.58 16.96
N HIS A 690 -22.72 14.24 15.89
CA HIS A 690 -22.50 13.85 14.49
C HIS A 690 -21.31 14.58 13.84
N TYR A 691 -20.66 15.49 14.57
CA TYR A 691 -19.76 16.48 14.01
C TYR A 691 -18.31 16.25 14.42
N VAL A 692 -17.42 16.38 13.45
CA VAL A 692 -15.97 16.48 13.66
C VAL A 692 -15.52 17.83 13.12
N PHE A 693 -14.77 18.57 13.94
CA PHE A 693 -14.16 19.83 13.54
C PHE A 693 -12.66 19.81 13.77
N ALA A 694 -11.93 20.46 12.89
CA ALA A 694 -10.51 20.72 13.08
C ALA A 694 -10.09 22.05 12.44
N SER A 695 -9.07 22.70 13.00
CA SER A 695 -8.38 23.81 12.36
C SER A 695 -6.88 23.57 12.37
N SER A 696 -6.22 24.02 11.32
CA SER A 696 -4.76 24.09 11.26
C SER A 696 -4.38 25.38 10.53
N LYS A 697 -3.66 26.26 11.24
CA LYS A 697 -3.37 27.63 10.83
C LYS A 697 -4.68 28.35 10.49
N ASP A 698 -4.81 28.84 9.26
CA ASP A 698 -6.01 29.55 8.79
C ASP A 698 -7.00 28.64 8.01
N GLY A 699 -6.79 27.32 7.97
CA GLY A 699 -7.68 26.35 7.31
C GLY A 699 -8.60 25.62 8.29
N TYR A 700 -9.84 25.37 7.89
CA TYR A 700 -10.92 24.78 8.72
C TYR A 700 -11.52 23.52 8.07
N LEU A 701 -11.76 22.50 8.89
CA LEU A 701 -12.44 21.25 8.56
C LEU A 701 -13.74 21.14 9.35
N GLY A 702 -14.83 20.85 8.66
CA GLY A 702 -16.08 20.36 9.24
C GLY A 702 -16.47 19.06 8.58
N VAL A 703 -16.80 18.04 9.36
CA VAL A 703 -17.33 16.78 8.87
C VAL A 703 -18.59 16.44 9.64
N TYR A 704 -19.66 16.10 8.92
CA TYR A 704 -20.86 15.51 9.47
C TYR A 704 -20.88 14.03 9.13
N PHE A 705 -21.18 13.17 10.09
CA PHE A 705 -21.43 11.73 9.90
C PHE A 705 -22.89 11.42 10.20
N SER A 706 -23.51 10.55 9.40
CA SER A 706 -24.89 10.12 9.67
C SER A 706 -25.07 9.33 10.97
N SER A 707 -24.02 8.66 11.46
CA SER A 707 -23.94 8.13 12.82
C SER A 707 -23.06 8.99 13.72
N ASN A 708 -23.07 8.73 15.03
CA ASN A 708 -22.18 9.43 15.95
C ASN A 708 -20.77 8.84 15.83
N PRO A 709 -19.76 9.59 15.35
CA PRO A 709 -18.41 9.10 15.27
C PRO A 709 -17.73 9.22 16.64
N HIS A 710 -16.65 8.46 16.84
CA HIS A 710 -15.83 8.57 18.05
C HIS A 710 -14.34 8.55 17.71
N LEU A 711 -13.55 9.36 18.43
CA LEU A 711 -12.10 9.31 18.38
C LEU A 711 -11.61 8.06 19.12
N VAL A 712 -10.72 7.29 18.49
CA VAL A 712 -10.05 6.17 19.13
C VAL A 712 -9.08 6.68 20.19
N THR A 713 -9.30 6.28 21.44
CA THR A 713 -8.52 6.75 22.61
C THR A 713 -7.58 5.69 23.18
N TRP A 714 -7.55 4.48 22.61
CA TRP A 714 -6.79 3.34 23.13
C TRP A 714 -6.22 2.48 22.00
N GLY A 715 -5.04 1.89 22.23
CA GLY A 715 -4.34 1.02 21.27
C GLY A 715 -3.63 1.76 20.14
N MET A 716 -3.17 1.02 19.12
CA MET A 716 -2.29 1.54 18.05
C MET A 716 -2.79 2.82 17.37
N ASN A 717 -4.09 2.92 17.13
CA ASN A 717 -4.70 4.05 16.44
C ASN A 717 -5.16 5.18 17.39
N ARG A 718 -4.76 5.14 18.66
CA ARG A 718 -5.03 6.20 19.63
C ARG A 718 -4.64 7.58 19.07
N GLY A 719 -5.57 8.52 19.17
CA GLY A 719 -5.40 9.91 18.77
C GLY A 719 -5.21 10.13 17.27
N ARG A 720 -5.51 9.14 16.42
CA ARG A 720 -5.33 9.28 14.96
C ARG A 720 -6.45 8.71 14.10
N GLU A 721 -7.47 8.16 14.73
CA GLU A 721 -8.55 7.49 14.04
C GLU A 721 -9.89 7.94 14.61
N ILE A 722 -10.82 8.24 13.71
CA ILE A 722 -12.23 8.42 14.04
C ILE A 722 -13.01 7.28 13.38
N ILE A 723 -13.84 6.58 14.16
CA ILE A 723 -14.69 5.50 13.66
C ILE A 723 -16.14 5.97 13.63
N ALA A 724 -16.85 5.67 12.54
CA ALA A 724 -18.29 5.85 12.41
C ALA A 724 -18.96 4.50 12.08
N ASP A 725 -19.65 3.95 13.07
CA ASP A 725 -20.26 2.62 13.01
C ASP A 725 -21.47 2.56 12.07
N GLY A 726 -21.61 1.44 11.34
CA GLY A 726 -22.77 1.11 10.53
C GLY A 726 -22.43 0.76 9.08
N GLU A 727 -23.22 -0.14 8.49
CA GLU A 727 -23.04 -0.60 7.09
C GLU A 727 -23.41 0.47 6.05
N LYS A 728 -24.29 1.39 6.41
CA LYS A 728 -24.70 2.52 5.58
C LYS A 728 -24.35 3.82 6.28
N GLN A 729 -23.51 4.62 5.63
CA GLN A 729 -23.04 5.89 6.16
C GLN A 729 -23.07 6.98 5.10
N MET A 730 -23.39 8.19 5.51
CA MET A 730 -23.23 9.41 4.74
C MET A 730 -22.32 10.35 5.49
N CYS A 731 -21.36 10.94 4.77
CA CYS A 731 -20.50 12.00 5.27
C CYS A 731 -20.66 13.26 4.44
N ILE A 732 -20.76 14.41 5.11
CA ILE A 732 -20.53 15.73 4.48
C ILE A 732 -19.17 16.21 4.93
N VAL A 733 -18.25 16.45 4.00
CA VAL A 733 -16.95 17.07 4.28
C VAL A 733 -16.98 18.49 3.75
N ARG A 734 -16.66 19.47 4.59
CA ARG A 734 -16.55 20.88 4.22
C ARG A 734 -15.23 21.48 4.68
N LEU A 735 -14.41 21.90 3.72
CA LEU A 735 -13.21 22.69 3.96
C LEU A 735 -13.51 24.17 3.77
N SER A 736 -13.05 25.00 4.70
CA SER A 736 -13.14 26.45 4.62
C SER A 736 -11.84 27.06 5.14
N ASP A 737 -11.77 28.38 5.20
CA ASP A 737 -10.63 29.09 5.76
C ASP A 737 -11.03 30.44 6.33
N ARG A 738 -10.04 31.13 6.89
CA ARG A 738 -10.19 32.46 7.46
C ARG A 738 -10.72 33.48 6.45
N ALA A 739 -10.40 33.37 5.15
CA ALA A 739 -10.86 34.33 4.16
C ALA A 739 -12.37 34.20 3.90
N GLU A 740 -12.90 32.98 3.95
CA GLU A 740 -14.33 32.70 3.79
C GLU A 740 -15.14 32.95 5.08
N CYS A 741 -14.70 32.41 6.22
CA CYS A 741 -15.51 32.40 7.46
C CYS A 741 -15.01 33.36 8.56
N GLY A 742 -13.82 33.96 8.42
CA GLY A 742 -13.22 34.88 9.38
C GLY A 742 -12.63 34.22 10.63
N SER A 743 -13.31 33.24 11.23
CA SER A 743 -12.82 32.49 12.40
C SER A 743 -13.34 31.05 12.42
N PHE A 744 -12.60 30.17 13.10
CA PHE A 744 -13.00 28.76 13.25
C PHE A 744 -14.33 28.61 14.01
N ALA A 745 -14.57 29.42 15.05
CA ALA A 745 -15.83 29.42 15.80
C ALA A 745 -17.04 29.75 14.90
N HIS A 746 -16.92 30.80 14.07
CA HIS A 746 -17.97 31.17 13.12
C HIS A 746 -18.19 30.09 12.07
N PHE A 747 -17.11 29.44 11.59
CA PHE A 747 -17.23 28.28 10.70
C PHE A 747 -18.02 27.13 11.35
N LYS A 748 -17.75 26.79 12.62
CA LYS A 748 -18.52 25.75 13.33
C LYS A 748 -20.02 26.09 13.40
N GLU A 749 -20.35 27.36 13.68
CA GLU A 749 -21.74 27.84 13.72
C GLU A 749 -22.42 27.70 12.35
N LEU A 750 -21.76 28.15 11.28
CA LEU A 750 -22.26 28.05 9.91
C LEU A 750 -22.45 26.59 9.48
N PHE A 751 -21.46 25.73 9.73
CA PHE A 751 -21.54 24.31 9.38
C PHE A 751 -22.67 23.59 10.13
N LYS A 752 -22.83 23.84 11.45
CA LYS A 752 -23.95 23.29 12.23
C LYS A 752 -25.32 23.83 11.79
N SER A 753 -25.38 24.93 11.05
CA SER A 753 -26.62 25.50 10.52
C SER A 753 -27.05 24.93 9.16
N MET A 754 -26.18 24.16 8.50
CA MET A 754 -26.48 23.53 7.21
C MET A 754 -27.67 22.58 7.32
N ALA A 755 -28.59 22.65 6.36
CA ALA A 755 -29.65 21.65 6.24
C ALA A 755 -29.10 20.40 5.55
N ILE A 756 -28.91 19.32 6.32
CA ILE A 756 -28.38 18.04 5.84
C ILE A 756 -29.49 17.00 5.86
N SER A 757 -29.64 16.24 4.77
CA SER A 757 -30.56 15.10 4.69
C SER A 757 -29.86 13.87 4.15
N TYR A 758 -30.23 12.68 4.66
CA TYR A 758 -29.78 11.38 4.15
C TYR A 758 -30.94 10.38 4.23
N ASP A 759 -31.22 9.76 3.09
CA ASP A 759 -32.11 8.62 2.96
C ASP A 759 -31.26 7.38 2.65
N SER A 760 -31.15 6.49 3.64
CA SER A 760 -30.37 5.26 3.56
C SER A 760 -31.03 4.17 2.72
N ASP A 761 -32.33 4.25 2.43
CA ASP A 761 -33.00 3.28 1.55
C ASP A 761 -32.68 3.56 0.08
N SER A 762 -32.65 4.84 -0.29
CA SER A 762 -32.32 5.28 -1.66
C SER A 762 -30.84 5.65 -1.86
N ASP A 763 -30.02 5.59 -0.81
CA ASP A 763 -28.65 6.08 -0.78
C ASP A 763 -28.53 7.47 -1.40
N SER A 764 -29.34 8.41 -0.90
CA SER A 764 -29.35 9.78 -1.39
C SER A 764 -29.25 10.80 -0.28
N ALA A 765 -28.54 11.89 -0.55
CA ALA A 765 -28.24 12.90 0.44
C ALA A 765 -28.26 14.31 -0.18
N SER A 766 -28.52 15.30 0.66
CA SER A 766 -28.43 16.71 0.31
C SER A 766 -27.73 17.49 1.41
N ALA A 767 -27.00 18.54 1.03
CA ALA A 767 -26.43 19.50 1.96
C ALA A 767 -26.62 20.92 1.43
N ASP A 768 -27.34 21.76 2.20
CA ASP A 768 -27.47 23.20 1.95
C ASP A 768 -26.27 23.93 2.56
N ASP A 769 -25.23 24.13 1.76
CA ASP A 769 -24.00 24.79 2.17
C ASP A 769 -24.15 26.30 2.25
N PHE A 770 -23.62 26.89 3.33
CA PHE A 770 -23.73 28.31 3.62
C PHE A 770 -23.08 29.24 2.58
N SER A 771 -22.22 28.73 1.70
CA SER A 771 -21.58 29.50 0.61
C SER A 771 -21.95 29.01 -0.79
N TYR A 772 -22.20 27.70 -0.96
CA TYR A 772 -22.40 27.10 -2.28
C TYR A 772 -23.87 26.78 -2.61
N GLY A 773 -24.74 26.76 -1.58
CA GLY A 773 -26.13 26.35 -1.70
C GLY A 773 -26.30 24.83 -1.68
N ILE A 774 -27.39 24.33 -2.26
CA ILE A 774 -27.84 22.94 -2.09
C ILE A 774 -27.14 22.02 -3.08
N LEU A 775 -26.25 21.17 -2.59
CA LEU A 775 -25.68 20.04 -3.33
C LEU A 775 -26.49 18.77 -3.03
N GLU A 776 -26.93 18.05 -4.06
CA GLU A 776 -27.62 16.77 -3.91
C GLU A 776 -26.88 15.68 -4.69
N ALA A 777 -26.77 14.50 -4.07
CA ALA A 777 -26.14 13.33 -4.65
C ALA A 777 -26.89 12.07 -4.23
N GLY A 778 -26.79 11.00 -5.02
CA GLY A 778 -27.31 9.70 -4.59
C GLY A 778 -27.22 8.61 -5.63
N ARG A 779 -27.51 7.38 -5.20
CA ARG A 779 -27.51 6.21 -6.09
C ARG A 779 -28.47 6.43 -7.25
N ASN A 780 -27.95 6.29 -8.47
CA ASN A 780 -28.69 6.50 -9.73
C ASN A 780 -29.33 7.90 -9.87
N LYS A 781 -28.86 8.91 -9.14
CA LYS A 781 -29.28 10.31 -9.29
C LYS A 781 -28.16 11.08 -9.98
N ILE A 782 -28.54 11.92 -10.96
CA ILE A 782 -27.61 12.91 -11.51
C ILE A 782 -27.42 13.97 -10.42
N PRO A 783 -26.18 14.32 -10.04
CA PRO A 783 -25.94 15.33 -9.03
C PRO A 783 -26.51 16.70 -9.45
N THR A 784 -26.99 17.46 -8.47
CA THR A 784 -27.54 18.80 -8.69
C THR A 784 -26.92 19.81 -7.73
N LEU A 785 -26.72 21.04 -8.20
CA LEU A 785 -26.35 22.20 -7.39
C LEU A 785 -27.41 23.27 -7.58
N ASN A 786 -28.10 23.65 -6.51
CA ASN A 786 -29.21 24.61 -6.53
C ASN A 786 -30.33 24.23 -7.52
N GLY A 787 -30.59 22.93 -7.67
CA GLY A 787 -31.62 22.38 -8.58
C GLY A 787 -31.21 22.33 -10.06
N GLU A 788 -30.01 22.81 -10.41
CA GLU A 788 -29.44 22.65 -11.75
C GLU A 788 -28.52 21.43 -11.80
N PHE A 789 -28.43 20.77 -12.96
CA PHE A 789 -27.52 19.64 -13.13
C PHE A 789 -26.08 20.07 -12.84
N TYR A 790 -25.51 19.46 -11.81
CA TYR A 790 -24.10 19.63 -11.48
C TYR A 790 -23.32 18.53 -12.18
N ASP A 791 -22.76 18.89 -13.34
CA ASP A 791 -21.85 17.99 -14.04
C ASP A 791 -20.69 18.76 -14.64
N TRP A 792 -19.60 18.78 -13.89
CA TRP A 792 -18.34 19.38 -14.31
C TRP A 792 -17.73 18.65 -15.53
N ARG A 793 -18.18 17.42 -15.86
CA ARG A 793 -17.75 16.66 -17.06
C ARG A 793 -18.18 17.33 -18.36
N TYR A 794 -19.25 18.14 -18.34
CA TYR A 794 -19.70 18.93 -19.50
C TYR A 794 -19.09 20.35 -19.52
N ALA A 795 -18.69 20.89 -18.36
CA ALA A 795 -18.02 22.19 -18.29
C ALA A 795 -16.58 22.15 -18.85
N SER A 796 -15.95 20.97 -18.90
CA SER A 796 -14.60 20.74 -19.42
C SER A 796 -14.54 20.48 -20.94
N GLY A 797 -15.69 20.46 -21.63
CA GLY A 797 -15.76 20.23 -23.08
C GLY A 797 -15.50 18.78 -23.51
N TYR A 798 -15.56 17.82 -22.59
CA TYR A 798 -15.44 16.39 -22.91
C TYR A 798 -16.82 15.84 -23.33
N GLU A 799 -17.06 15.69 -24.63
CA GLU A 799 -18.20 14.92 -25.11
C GLU A 799 -18.03 13.46 -24.66
N ARG A 800 -19.11 12.86 -24.15
CA ARG A 800 -19.16 11.44 -23.80
C ARG A 800 -18.59 10.61 -24.95
N LEU A 801 -17.44 9.97 -24.71
CA LEU A 801 -16.99 8.81 -25.49
C LEU A 801 -17.91 7.62 -25.16
N THR A 802 -19.20 7.71 -25.48
CA THR A 802 -20.17 6.62 -25.28
C THR A 802 -20.50 5.86 -26.56
N GLU A 803 -19.74 6.04 -27.65
CA GLU A 803 -19.98 5.30 -28.90
C GLU A 803 -18.84 4.36 -29.35
N GLN A 804 -17.76 4.19 -28.58
CA GLN A 804 -16.65 3.30 -28.97
C GLN A 804 -16.43 2.07 -28.06
N THR A 805 -17.23 1.88 -27.01
CA THR A 805 -17.07 0.73 -26.09
C THR A 805 -17.88 -0.51 -26.49
N GLU A 806 -18.66 -0.51 -27.58
CA GLU A 806 -19.35 -1.72 -28.08
C GLU A 806 -18.51 -2.62 -29.00
N ALA A 807 -17.18 -2.42 -29.09
CA ALA A 807 -16.34 -3.27 -29.92
C ALA A 807 -14.96 -3.54 -29.32
N HIS A 808 -14.87 -4.15 -28.13
CA HIS A 808 -13.70 -4.93 -27.72
C HIS A 808 -14.05 -6.04 -26.73
#